data_AF-A0A8C0INS3-F1
#
_entry.id   AF-A0A8C0INS3-F1
#
_cell.length_a   1.000
_cell.length_b   1.000
_cell.length_c   1.000
_cell.angle_alpha   90.00
_cell.angle_beta   90.00
_cell.angle_gamma   90.00
#
_symmetry.space_group_name_H-M   'P 1'
#
loop_
_entity.id
_entity.type
_entity.pdbx_description
1 polymer ?
#
loop_
_entity_poly.entity_id
_entity_poly.type
_entity_poly.pdbx_seq_one_letter_code
_entity_poly.pdbx_strand_id
1 'polypeptide(L)'
;MVTPGAEEMSALSPAEEFLYLISCFRVRLTQIIRVAPVLDRLTTLSLQEKEWIRAVAAQQGDPQAVGELLDAVARGCQQQGWIQQFVTALQQAGSDLAACYVNPSLSELPSPAEEAEHDVCVHLVQLLYGTLVDKMKSVQVANKCVEKRLFQGDDRERILAATENRGDREGARELLSRIIKKKDWFSPFLAVLRETKHGDLADELSGNVSETKSKENGIKQPATTDEDMEAEEPLASEVGEELKQSDEMNDSLASQSVILGTSFEDTSLVSESDVSLPDASVSCLNESMGHSSATSGDSDEDNMDKRASPEPELILRDYQMEVAKPALNGENVIICLPTGSGKTRVAVYITKEHLDKKKRASEPGKVIVLVNKVPLVEQHFRKEFNPFLKHWYRVTGLSGDSQLKISFPEVVRKNDVIISTAQILENSLLNATTEDDEEGVQLSDFSLIVIDECHHTQKEAVYNNIMRRYLKEKMKNNRFRKENKPLIPQPQILGLTASPGVGGARTPQKAEEHILKICANLDASRLMTVEEHVSQLKDQVKEPYKKFVIADDKRRDPFREKITEIMTEIQNYCHLNPTFEFGTQPYEQWAVKEEKKAAKEENRKERVCAEHLKKYNDALQINDTIRMIDAYNHLNNFYKEEKSKKTTVNEDDDEPVASKLDETDTFLIKLFYAKKKQLKELARRPEYENEKLTQLRNTLMEEFTKTDEARGIIFTKTRQSAFALFQWIKDNTKFEEVGIKAHYLIGAGHNSEFKPMTQNEQREIISKFRAGNVNLLIATTVAEEGLDIKECNIVIRYGLVTNEIAMVQARGRARADESTYVLVASGGSGAVERENVNIFREQMMYRAIRRVQRMRQEEYLNKIQGFQMQSIMEKKMKAKRDQLKTYKENPSLVTFLCKNCHKLKCSGEDIQVIENMHHVNVKKEFQDLYSIRENKTLQEKHADYQTNGEIICKDCGQAWGNMMVHKGVDLPCLKIRNFVVAFKDKKTSNKIFKKWGELPIKFPVFDYAEHYVSSDED
;
A
#
# COMPACT_ATOMS: atom_id res chain seq x y z
N MET A 1 -27.89 12.87 7.07
CA MET A 1 -29.19 13.21 7.70
C MET A 1 -29.82 14.32 6.89
N VAL A 2 -31.10 14.18 6.54
CA VAL A 2 -31.86 15.16 5.76
C VAL A 2 -32.29 16.29 6.71
N THR A 3 -31.90 17.53 6.43
CA THR A 3 -32.46 18.72 7.08
C THR A 3 -33.90 18.91 6.63
N PRO A 4 -34.89 19.11 7.52
CA PRO A 4 -36.24 19.51 7.12
C PRO A 4 -36.18 20.87 6.41
N GLY A 5 -37.06 21.07 5.43
CA GLY A 5 -37.16 22.34 4.70
C GLY A 5 -37.64 23.48 5.60
N ALA A 6 -37.16 24.69 5.32
CA ALA A 6 -37.44 25.93 6.07
C ALA A 6 -38.94 26.28 6.25
N GLU A 7 -39.86 25.55 5.61
CA GLU A 7 -41.31 25.76 5.74
C GLU A 7 -41.90 25.10 7.01
N GLU A 8 -41.28 24.06 7.58
CA GLU A 8 -41.77 23.40 8.82
C GLU A 8 -41.34 24.09 10.12
N MET A 9 -40.33 24.98 10.09
CA MET A 9 -39.87 25.71 11.27
C MET A 9 -40.81 26.86 11.69
N SER A 10 -41.80 27.22 10.87
CA SER A 10 -42.69 28.37 11.13
C SER A 10 -43.76 28.16 12.22
N ALA A 11 -43.82 26.99 12.86
CA ALA A 11 -44.86 26.63 13.83
C ALA A 11 -44.38 26.26 15.25
N LEU A 12 -43.07 26.31 15.54
CA LEU A 12 -42.51 25.93 16.84
C LEU A 12 -42.44 27.12 17.80
N SER A 13 -42.65 26.89 19.11
CA SER A 13 -42.39 27.92 20.12
C SER A 13 -40.89 28.16 20.30
N PRO A 14 -40.44 29.35 20.73
CA PRO A 14 -39.00 29.65 20.90
C PRO A 14 -38.27 28.68 21.86
N ALA A 15 -38.99 28.03 22.78
CA ALA A 15 -38.43 27.02 23.68
C ALA A 15 -38.25 25.66 22.98
N GLU A 16 -39.17 25.28 22.10
CA GLU A 16 -39.06 24.04 21.31
C GLU A 16 -37.96 24.17 20.25
N GLU A 17 -37.85 25.33 19.59
CA GLU A 17 -36.77 25.63 18.65
C GLU A 17 -35.40 25.61 19.34
N PHE A 18 -35.29 26.18 20.55
CA PHE A 18 -34.08 26.13 21.34
C PHE A 18 -33.65 24.71 21.74
N LEU A 19 -34.59 23.87 22.17
CA LEU A 19 -34.32 22.46 22.50
C LEU A 19 -33.90 21.65 21.27
N TYR A 20 -34.52 21.92 20.12
CA TYR A 20 -34.15 21.32 18.84
C TYR A 20 -32.73 21.72 18.42
N LEU A 21 -32.37 22.99 18.54
CA LEU A 21 -31.02 23.47 18.24
C LEU A 21 -29.96 22.84 19.16
N ILE A 22 -30.24 22.70 20.46
CA ILE A 22 -29.34 22.00 21.39
C ILE A 22 -29.16 20.54 20.99
N SER A 23 -30.23 19.84 20.60
CA SER A 23 -30.13 18.42 20.22
C SER A 23 -29.35 18.24 18.92
N CYS A 24 -29.62 19.05 17.90
CA CYS A 24 -28.93 19.01 16.61
C CYS A 24 -27.43 19.31 16.73
N PHE A 25 -27.07 20.32 17.52
CA PHE A 25 -25.67 20.78 17.62
C PHE A 25 -24.97 20.30 18.90
N ARG A 26 -25.52 19.33 19.63
CA ARG A 26 -25.01 18.88 20.94
C ARG A 26 -23.54 18.51 20.91
N VAL A 27 -23.12 17.72 19.93
CA VAL A 27 -21.73 17.27 19.75
C VAL A 27 -20.80 18.47 19.52
N ARG A 28 -21.26 19.44 18.73
CA ARG A 28 -20.50 20.64 18.37
C ARG A 28 -20.36 21.60 19.55
N LEU A 29 -21.45 21.85 20.26
CA LEU A 29 -21.47 22.66 21.49
C LEU A 29 -20.54 22.09 22.57
N THR A 30 -20.49 20.76 22.67
CA THR A 30 -19.60 20.04 23.59
C THR A 30 -18.12 20.30 23.32
N GLN A 31 -17.75 20.59 22.08
CA GLN A 31 -16.36 20.87 21.70
C GLN A 31 -15.99 22.36 21.90
N ILE A 32 -16.95 23.27 21.75
CA ILE A 32 -16.72 24.71 21.70
C ILE A 32 -16.90 25.39 23.06
N ILE A 33 -17.85 24.94 23.89
CA ILE A 33 -18.15 25.56 25.19
C ILE A 33 -17.07 25.21 26.22
N ARG A 34 -16.69 26.17 27.05
CA ARG A 34 -15.95 25.92 28.30
C ARG A 34 -16.90 26.16 29.47
N VAL A 35 -17.00 25.20 30.37
CA VAL A 35 -18.09 25.17 31.35
C VAL A 35 -17.92 26.25 32.41
N ALA A 36 -16.73 26.40 32.99
CA ALA A 36 -16.53 27.30 34.13
C ALA A 36 -16.89 28.78 33.85
N PRO A 37 -16.41 29.43 32.75
CA PRO A 37 -16.73 30.83 32.47
C PRO A 37 -18.22 31.09 32.18
N VAL A 38 -18.91 30.11 31.62
CA VAL A 38 -20.35 30.19 31.31
C VAL A 38 -21.17 29.99 32.58
N LEU A 39 -20.80 29.02 33.42
CA LEU A 39 -21.48 28.66 34.66
C LEU A 39 -21.40 29.77 35.72
N ASP A 40 -20.28 30.50 35.76
CA ASP A 40 -20.10 31.65 36.66
C ASP A 40 -21.06 32.80 36.33
N ARG A 41 -21.50 32.91 35.07
CA ARG A 41 -22.35 33.99 34.55
C ARG A 41 -23.83 33.61 34.47
N LEU A 42 -24.16 32.32 34.59
CA LEU A 42 -25.53 31.81 34.64
C LEU A 42 -26.14 31.97 36.04
N THR A 43 -26.83 33.07 36.35
CA THR A 43 -27.42 33.27 37.69
C THR A 43 -28.66 32.41 37.98
N THR A 44 -29.16 31.72 36.97
CA THR A 44 -30.40 30.92 36.99
C THR A 44 -30.24 29.49 37.48
N LEU A 45 -29.05 28.88 37.34
CA LEU A 45 -28.78 27.54 37.87
C LEU A 45 -28.58 27.58 39.39
N SER A 46 -29.11 26.56 40.09
CA SER A 46 -28.95 26.45 41.54
C SER A 46 -27.48 26.24 41.93
N LEU A 47 -27.10 26.65 43.15
CA LEU A 47 -25.73 26.49 43.64
C LEU A 47 -25.29 25.01 43.60
N GLN A 48 -26.21 24.09 43.92
CA GLN A 48 -25.97 22.65 43.92
C GLN A 48 -25.69 22.10 42.50
N GLU A 49 -26.46 22.53 41.50
CA GLU A 49 -26.22 22.15 40.10
C GLU A 49 -24.90 22.70 39.58
N LYS A 50 -24.55 23.94 39.95
CA LYS A 50 -23.25 24.52 39.57
C LYS A 50 -22.09 23.75 40.20
N GLU A 51 -22.18 23.40 41.47
CA GLU A 51 -21.14 22.61 42.14
C GLU A 51 -21.01 21.21 41.55
N TRP A 52 -22.13 20.57 41.21
CA TRP A 52 -22.14 19.28 40.50
C TRP A 52 -21.44 19.38 39.14
N ILE A 53 -21.83 20.33 38.31
CA ILE A 53 -21.25 20.52 36.97
C ILE A 53 -19.74 20.84 37.08
N ARG A 54 -19.31 21.62 38.09
CA ARG A 54 -17.88 21.85 38.35
C ARG A 54 -17.14 20.59 38.80
N ALA A 55 -17.76 19.74 39.61
CA ALA A 55 -17.19 18.47 40.02
C ALA A 55 -17.00 17.52 38.83
N VAL A 56 -17.98 17.44 37.93
CA VAL A 56 -17.88 16.67 36.67
C VAL A 56 -16.75 17.23 35.80
N ALA A 57 -16.62 18.56 35.67
CA ALA A 57 -15.55 19.16 34.90
C ALA A 57 -14.15 18.84 35.47
N ALA A 58 -14.03 18.73 36.80
CA ALA A 58 -12.77 18.40 37.48
C ALA A 58 -12.40 16.91 37.39
N GLN A 59 -13.38 16.00 37.40
CA GLN A 59 -13.14 14.55 37.39
C GLN A 59 -13.09 13.95 35.98
N GLN A 60 -13.95 14.43 35.07
CA GLN A 60 -14.21 13.81 33.76
C GLN A 60 -13.89 14.75 32.58
N GLY A 61 -13.59 16.01 32.84
CA GLY A 61 -13.20 17.00 31.84
C GLY A 61 -14.34 17.86 31.31
N ASP A 62 -13.96 18.96 30.64
CA ASP A 62 -14.89 19.98 30.11
C ASP A 62 -15.98 19.39 29.19
N PRO A 63 -15.70 18.47 28.23
CA PRO A 63 -16.72 17.93 27.33
C PRO A 63 -17.89 17.24 28.05
N GLN A 64 -17.61 16.40 29.04
CA GLN A 64 -18.64 15.69 29.78
C GLN A 64 -19.48 16.65 30.63
N ALA A 65 -18.84 17.68 31.20
CA ALA A 65 -19.50 18.71 31.96
C ALA A 65 -20.35 19.67 31.10
N VAL A 66 -20.02 19.88 29.81
CA VAL A 66 -20.88 20.61 28.88
C VAL A 66 -22.17 19.83 28.62
N GLY A 67 -22.10 18.50 28.52
CA GLY A 67 -23.29 17.65 28.39
C GLY A 67 -24.30 17.86 29.52
N GLU A 68 -23.81 17.84 30.76
CA GLU A 68 -24.60 18.11 31.98
C GLU A 68 -25.14 19.55 32.04
N LEU A 69 -24.33 20.52 31.60
CA LEU A 69 -24.74 21.93 31.51
C LEU A 69 -25.89 22.12 30.50
N LEU A 70 -25.79 21.48 29.32
CA LEU A 70 -26.83 21.57 28.29
C LEU A 70 -28.13 20.90 28.75
N ASP A 71 -28.04 19.77 29.46
CA ASP A 71 -29.23 19.10 30.03
C ASP A 71 -29.89 19.95 31.12
N ALA A 72 -29.09 20.60 31.98
CA ALA A 72 -29.61 21.51 32.99
C ALA A 72 -30.28 22.75 32.38
N VAL A 73 -29.70 23.30 31.31
CA VAL A 73 -30.27 24.44 30.57
C VAL A 73 -31.52 24.04 29.78
N ALA A 74 -31.55 22.84 29.20
CA ALA A 74 -32.71 22.27 28.52
C ALA A 74 -33.89 22.08 29.49
N ARG A 75 -33.64 21.61 30.72
CA ARG A 75 -34.69 21.50 31.76
C ARG A 75 -35.28 22.86 32.17
N GLY A 76 -34.48 23.93 32.15
CA GLY A 76 -34.89 25.28 32.56
C GLY A 76 -35.51 26.17 31.47
N CYS A 77 -35.43 25.77 30.19
CA CYS A 77 -35.76 26.62 29.04
C CYS A 77 -37.23 27.08 28.96
N GLN A 78 -38.15 26.43 29.67
CA GLN A 78 -39.57 26.80 29.74
C GLN A 78 -39.85 28.05 30.60
N GLN A 79 -38.86 28.53 31.37
CA GLN A 79 -38.98 29.74 32.18
C GLN A 79 -38.64 31.00 31.37
N GLN A 80 -39.45 32.05 31.50
CA GLN A 80 -39.33 33.28 30.71
C GLN A 80 -37.97 33.97 30.93
N GLY A 81 -37.17 34.12 29.87
CA GLY A 81 -35.86 34.78 29.90
C GLY A 81 -34.64 33.85 30.05
N TRP A 82 -34.86 32.53 30.25
CA TRP A 82 -33.77 31.55 30.44
C TRP A 82 -32.86 31.40 29.22
N ILE A 83 -33.47 31.36 28.03
CA ILE A 83 -32.78 31.23 26.74
C ILE A 83 -31.89 32.45 26.48
N GLN A 84 -32.45 33.66 26.64
CA GLN A 84 -31.70 34.91 26.43
C GLN A 84 -30.52 35.02 27.41
N GLN A 85 -30.69 34.57 28.65
CA GLN A 85 -29.63 34.58 29.63
C GLN A 85 -28.52 33.58 29.30
N PHE A 86 -28.85 32.38 28.82
CA PHE A 86 -27.85 31.40 28.40
C PHE A 86 -27.04 31.89 27.19
N VAL A 87 -27.72 32.41 26.17
CA VAL A 87 -27.08 33.02 24.99
C VAL A 87 -26.17 34.19 25.41
N THR A 88 -26.65 35.05 26.31
CA THR A 88 -25.87 36.19 26.83
C THR A 88 -24.65 35.70 27.64
N ALA A 89 -24.81 34.65 28.44
CA ALA A 89 -23.71 34.05 29.21
C ALA A 89 -22.64 33.44 28.29
N LEU A 90 -23.03 32.79 27.19
CA LEU A 90 -22.11 32.27 26.17
C LEU A 90 -21.32 33.38 25.48
N GLN A 91 -21.98 34.47 25.06
CA GLN A 91 -21.33 35.63 24.45
C GLN A 91 -20.35 36.30 25.43
N GLN A 92 -20.78 36.53 26.67
CA GLN A 92 -19.92 37.14 27.69
C GLN A 92 -18.78 36.23 28.16
N ALA A 93 -18.92 34.91 28.02
CA ALA A 93 -17.85 33.94 28.25
C ALA A 93 -16.89 33.80 27.06
N GLY A 94 -17.13 34.51 25.95
CA GLY A 94 -16.29 34.48 24.75
C GLY A 94 -16.47 33.20 23.92
N SER A 95 -17.64 32.57 24.00
CA SER A 95 -18.08 31.43 23.19
C SER A 95 -19.12 31.89 22.15
N ASP A 96 -18.78 32.93 21.37
CA ASP A 96 -19.71 33.55 20.41
C ASP A 96 -20.20 32.58 19.33
N LEU A 97 -19.33 31.64 18.91
CA LEU A 97 -19.70 30.59 17.96
C LEU A 97 -20.75 29.63 18.55
N ALA A 98 -20.62 29.25 19.82
CA ALA A 98 -21.63 28.44 20.50
C ALA A 98 -22.94 29.19 20.68
N ALA A 99 -22.89 30.50 20.93
CA ALA A 99 -24.08 31.35 21.05
C ALA A 99 -24.88 31.42 19.73
N CYS A 100 -24.21 31.40 18.57
CA CYS A 100 -24.89 31.35 17.27
C CYS A 100 -25.72 30.07 17.08
N TYR A 101 -25.24 28.93 17.53
CA TYR A 101 -25.93 27.64 17.38
C TYR A 101 -27.17 27.49 18.23
N VAL A 102 -27.29 28.25 19.32
CA VAL A 102 -28.38 28.08 20.31
C VAL A 102 -29.24 29.33 20.46
N ASN A 103 -29.12 30.32 19.57
CA ASN A 103 -29.94 31.53 19.63
C ASN A 103 -31.09 31.46 18.63
N PRO A 104 -32.34 31.19 19.09
CA PRO A 104 -33.51 31.09 18.21
C PRO A 104 -33.92 32.44 17.60
N SER A 105 -33.33 33.56 18.02
CA SER A 105 -33.60 34.89 17.44
C SER A 105 -32.72 35.23 16.24
N LEU A 106 -31.71 34.41 15.92
CA LEU A 106 -30.85 34.60 14.75
C LEU A 106 -31.44 33.83 13.57
N SER A 107 -31.78 34.53 12.49
CA SER A 107 -32.34 33.94 11.28
C SER A 107 -31.32 33.18 10.42
N GLU A 108 -30.03 33.23 10.76
CA GLU A 108 -28.95 32.62 9.99
C GLU A 108 -28.03 31.81 10.92
N LEU A 109 -28.22 30.49 10.90
CA LEU A 109 -27.21 29.53 11.37
C LEU A 109 -25.98 29.59 10.44
N PRO A 110 -24.78 29.22 10.91
CA PRO A 110 -23.62 29.08 10.03
C PRO A 110 -23.95 28.17 8.85
N SER A 111 -23.62 28.59 7.63
CA SER A 111 -23.87 27.77 6.45
C SER A 111 -22.97 26.52 6.46
N PRO A 112 -23.38 25.39 5.85
CA PRO A 112 -22.53 24.20 5.76
C PRO A 112 -21.16 24.47 5.12
N ALA A 113 -21.06 25.48 4.26
CA ALA A 113 -19.80 25.91 3.64
C ALA A 113 -18.87 26.61 4.64
N GLU A 114 -19.39 27.52 5.47
CA GLU A 114 -18.63 28.20 6.53
C GLU A 114 -18.18 27.23 7.62
N GLU A 115 -19.01 26.23 7.93
CA GLU A 115 -18.65 25.17 8.88
C GLU A 115 -17.55 24.27 8.35
N ALA A 116 -17.65 23.85 7.09
CA ALA A 116 -16.61 23.07 6.44
C ALA A 116 -15.29 23.85 6.35
N GLU A 117 -15.34 25.15 6.06
CA GLU A 117 -14.16 26.03 6.05
C GLU A 117 -13.54 26.15 7.45
N HIS A 118 -14.35 26.35 8.49
CA HIS A 118 -13.90 26.40 9.87
C HIS A 118 -13.22 25.07 10.29
N ASP A 119 -13.83 23.93 9.96
CA ASP A 119 -13.29 22.60 10.27
C ASP A 119 -11.96 22.33 9.56
N VAL A 120 -11.84 22.75 8.29
CA VAL A 120 -10.58 22.68 7.54
C VAL A 120 -9.50 23.54 8.22
N CYS A 121 -9.83 24.75 8.67
CA CYS A 121 -8.89 25.64 9.36
C CYS A 121 -8.43 25.07 10.71
N VAL A 122 -9.36 24.49 11.49
CA VAL A 122 -9.03 23.82 12.76
C VAL A 122 -8.14 22.60 12.50
N HIS A 123 -8.46 21.79 11.48
CA HIS A 123 -7.66 20.64 11.09
C HIS A 123 -6.25 21.05 10.66
N LEU A 124 -6.10 22.16 9.94
CA LEU A 124 -4.79 22.67 9.54
C LEU A 124 -3.93 23.08 10.74
N VAL A 125 -4.52 23.73 11.75
CA VAL A 125 -3.81 24.03 13.00
C VAL A 125 -3.45 22.75 13.78
N GLN A 126 -4.27 21.70 13.71
CA GLN A 126 -3.95 20.41 14.32
C GLN A 126 -2.79 19.69 13.60
N LEU A 127 -2.78 19.72 12.26
CA LEU A 127 -1.69 19.14 11.45
C LEU A 127 -0.35 19.85 11.71
N LEU A 128 -0.38 21.17 11.81
CA LEU A 128 0.81 22.01 12.04
C LEU A 128 1.06 22.30 13.52
N TYR A 129 0.34 21.64 14.44
CA TYR A 129 0.34 21.93 15.87
C TYR A 129 1.75 21.92 16.46
N GLY A 130 2.58 20.93 16.09
CA GLY A 130 3.97 20.85 16.55
C GLY A 130 4.80 22.05 16.11
N THR A 131 4.72 22.42 14.83
CA THR A 131 5.46 23.56 14.27
C THR A 131 5.02 24.88 14.89
N LEU A 132 3.71 25.08 15.07
CA LEU A 132 3.14 26.28 15.69
C LEU A 132 3.55 26.40 17.16
N VAL A 133 3.47 25.33 17.95
CA VAL A 133 3.85 25.33 19.37
C VAL A 133 5.35 25.58 19.55
N ASP A 134 6.18 25.11 18.64
CA ASP A 134 7.64 25.20 18.77
C ASP A 134 8.22 26.55 18.35
N LYS A 135 7.53 27.28 17.47
CA LYS A 135 8.03 28.54 16.88
C LYS A 135 7.26 29.78 17.28
N MET A 136 6.03 29.66 17.79
CA MET A 136 5.18 30.81 18.13
C MET A 136 5.49 31.37 19.52
N LYS A 137 5.77 32.69 19.59
CA LYS A 137 5.91 33.40 20.87
C LYS A 137 4.55 33.74 21.45
N SER A 138 4.08 32.90 22.37
CA SER A 138 2.69 32.90 22.83
C SER A 138 2.25 34.21 23.50
N VAL A 139 3.11 34.86 24.28
CA VAL A 139 2.82 36.14 24.94
C VAL A 139 2.62 37.28 23.93
N GLN A 140 3.48 37.35 22.91
CA GLN A 140 3.42 38.41 21.90
C GLN A 140 2.18 38.26 21.02
N VAL A 141 1.88 37.02 20.62
CA VAL A 141 0.69 36.68 19.85
C VAL A 141 -0.58 36.91 20.68
N ALA A 142 -0.62 36.50 21.96
CA ALA A 142 -1.77 36.71 22.82
C ALA A 142 -2.10 38.20 23.03
N ASN A 143 -1.10 39.05 23.28
CA ASN A 143 -1.30 40.50 23.42
C ASN A 143 -1.91 41.10 22.15
N LYS A 144 -1.40 40.69 20.99
CA LYS A 144 -1.88 41.19 19.70
C LYS A 144 -3.26 40.65 19.33
N CYS A 145 -3.58 39.41 19.72
CA CYS A 145 -4.92 38.85 19.59
C CYS A 145 -5.95 39.63 20.42
N VAL A 146 -5.60 40.16 21.60
CA VAL A 146 -6.50 41.04 22.38
C VAL A 146 -6.71 42.38 21.67
N GLU A 147 -5.65 42.99 21.13
CA GLU A 147 -5.77 44.24 20.35
C GLU A 147 -6.70 44.09 19.13
N LYS A 148 -6.64 42.92 18.46
CA LYS A 148 -7.51 42.57 17.32
C LYS A 148 -8.87 42.01 17.74
N ARG A 149 -9.21 42.04 19.04
CA ARG A 149 -10.46 41.52 19.62
C ARG A 149 -10.73 40.02 19.39
N LEU A 150 -9.68 39.23 19.14
CA LEU A 150 -9.77 37.76 19.06
C LEU A 150 -9.80 37.10 20.44
N PHE A 151 -9.16 37.71 21.42
CA PHE A 151 -9.15 37.26 22.81
C PHE A 151 -9.68 38.34 23.76
N GLN A 152 -10.25 37.89 24.87
CA GLN A 152 -10.62 38.76 26.00
C GLN A 152 -9.45 38.86 27.00
N GLY A 153 -9.54 39.79 27.96
CA GLY A 153 -8.50 39.99 28.99
C GLY A 153 -8.18 38.72 29.78
N ASP A 154 -9.20 37.94 30.13
CA ASP A 154 -9.07 36.68 30.86
C ASP A 154 -8.32 35.59 30.06
N ASP A 155 -8.54 35.53 28.74
CA ASP A 155 -7.83 34.60 27.85
C ASP A 155 -6.33 34.89 27.85
N ARG A 156 -5.97 36.19 27.81
CA ARG A 156 -4.57 36.67 27.89
C ARG A 156 -3.93 36.33 29.23
N GLU A 157 -4.60 36.59 30.35
CA GLU A 157 -4.06 36.31 31.69
C GLU A 157 -3.77 34.82 31.88
N ARG A 158 -4.64 33.94 31.36
CA ARG A 158 -4.43 32.49 31.45
C ARG A 158 -3.31 32.00 30.52
N ILE A 159 -3.16 32.58 29.32
CA ILE A 159 -2.02 32.27 28.44
C ILE A 159 -0.71 32.75 29.06
N LEU A 160 -0.69 33.95 29.64
CA LEU A 160 0.45 34.49 30.38
C LEU A 160 0.80 33.58 31.56
N ALA A 161 -0.19 33.19 32.38
CA ALA A 161 0.03 32.29 33.51
C ALA A 161 0.54 30.91 33.07
N ALA A 162 0.05 30.35 31.96
CA ALA A 162 0.57 29.10 31.41
C ALA A 162 2.03 29.25 30.92
N THR A 163 2.34 30.40 30.31
CA THR A 163 3.68 30.72 29.80
C THR A 163 4.69 30.91 30.93
N GLU A 164 4.33 31.66 31.97
CA GLU A 164 5.19 31.96 33.12
C GLU A 164 5.45 30.70 33.97
N ASN A 165 4.42 29.86 34.17
CA ASN A 165 4.54 28.69 35.03
C ASN A 165 5.13 27.46 34.34
N ARG A 166 4.94 27.31 33.02
CA ARG A 166 5.26 26.06 32.28
C ARG A 166 6.01 26.27 30.96
N GLY A 167 6.38 27.51 30.64
CA GLY A 167 7.15 27.88 29.46
C GLY A 167 6.29 28.21 28.23
N ASP A 168 6.91 28.86 27.25
CA ASP A 168 6.26 29.44 26.07
C ASP A 168 5.55 28.40 25.19
N ARG A 169 6.05 27.16 25.16
CA ARG A 169 5.37 26.04 24.48
C ARG A 169 4.00 25.76 25.08
N GLU A 170 3.88 25.79 26.41
CA GLU A 170 2.58 25.55 27.07
C GLU A 170 1.64 26.74 26.94
N GLY A 171 2.19 27.95 26.95
CA GLY A 171 1.47 29.17 26.55
C GLY A 171 0.92 29.07 25.13
N ALA A 172 1.72 28.58 24.17
CA ALA A 172 1.32 28.39 22.78
C ALA A 172 0.24 27.33 22.63
N ARG A 173 0.33 26.22 23.38
CA ARG A 173 -0.73 25.19 23.41
C ARG A 173 -2.05 25.74 23.93
N GLU A 174 -2.01 26.51 25.02
CA GLU A 174 -3.20 27.13 25.60
C GLU A 174 -3.77 28.25 24.70
N LEU A 175 -2.92 28.94 23.93
CA LEU A 175 -3.35 29.91 22.93
C LEU A 175 -4.11 29.22 21.79
N LEU A 176 -3.52 28.16 21.21
CA LEU A 176 -4.12 27.43 20.09
C LEU A 176 -5.41 26.72 20.50
N SER A 177 -5.50 26.18 21.71
CA SER A 177 -6.72 25.53 22.21
C SER A 177 -7.88 26.52 22.39
N ARG A 178 -7.59 27.81 22.56
CA ARG A 178 -8.58 28.88 22.68
C ARG A 178 -8.96 29.51 21.34
N ILE A 179 -8.00 29.77 20.46
CA ILE A 179 -8.26 30.51 19.21
C ILE A 179 -9.21 29.73 18.29
N ILE A 180 -9.07 28.40 18.22
CA ILE A 180 -9.89 27.52 17.38
C ILE A 180 -11.38 27.52 17.78
N LYS A 181 -11.70 27.99 18.99
CA LYS A 181 -13.09 28.03 19.50
C LYS A 181 -13.78 29.36 19.23
N LYS A 182 -13.08 30.34 18.65
CA LYS A 182 -13.63 31.67 18.33
C LYS A 182 -14.29 31.65 16.94
N LYS A 183 -15.23 32.56 16.70
CA LYS A 183 -15.84 32.75 15.37
C LYS A 183 -14.87 33.55 14.48
N ASP A 184 -14.80 33.21 13.18
CA ASP A 184 -14.04 33.93 12.13
C ASP A 184 -12.58 34.23 12.47
N TRP A 185 -11.94 33.35 13.25
CA TRP A 185 -10.65 33.59 13.87
C TRP A 185 -9.47 33.46 12.91
N PHE A 186 -9.59 32.66 11.86
CA PHE A 186 -8.45 32.18 11.07
C PHE A 186 -7.74 33.31 10.31
N SER A 187 -8.47 34.08 9.48
CA SER A 187 -7.89 35.19 8.71
C SER A 187 -7.30 36.30 9.60
N PRO A 188 -7.98 36.75 10.67
CA PRO A 188 -7.37 37.67 11.64
C PRO A 188 -6.15 37.09 12.36
N PHE A 189 -6.15 35.79 12.66
CA PHE A 189 -5.02 35.12 13.30
C PHE A 189 -3.79 35.06 12.39
N LEU A 190 -3.96 34.80 11.09
CA LEU A 190 -2.88 34.91 10.10
C LEU A 190 -2.30 36.33 10.05
N ALA A 191 -3.16 37.35 10.12
CA ALA A 191 -2.71 38.74 10.20
C ALA A 191 -1.92 39.01 11.49
N VAL A 192 -2.36 38.50 12.64
CA VAL A 192 -1.63 38.59 13.91
C VAL A 192 -0.27 37.91 13.83
N LEU A 193 -0.18 36.72 13.23
CA LEU A 193 1.10 36.02 13.05
C LEU A 193 2.06 36.84 12.18
N ARG A 194 1.60 37.44 11.08
CA ARG A 194 2.42 38.34 10.25
C ARG A 194 2.87 39.59 11.01
N GLU A 195 1.97 40.24 11.76
CA GLU A 195 2.28 41.46 12.53
C GLU A 195 3.23 41.20 13.72
N THR A 196 3.24 39.97 14.25
CA THR A 196 4.11 39.57 15.38
C THR A 196 5.44 38.95 14.95
N LYS A 197 5.81 39.08 13.66
CA LYS A 197 7.04 38.51 13.06
C LYS A 197 7.08 36.98 12.98
N HIS A 198 5.92 36.33 12.90
CA HIS A 198 5.76 34.90 12.63
C HIS A 198 5.11 34.68 11.25
N GLY A 199 5.60 35.42 10.24
CA GLY A 199 5.05 35.41 8.88
C GLY A 199 5.24 34.06 8.17
N ASP A 200 6.31 33.33 8.49
CA ASP A 200 6.58 31.98 8.03
C ASP A 200 5.49 30.99 8.47
N LEU A 201 5.04 31.09 9.73
CA LEU A 201 3.91 30.29 10.23
C LEU A 201 2.59 30.65 9.54
N ALA A 202 2.40 31.93 9.20
CA ALA A 202 1.21 32.38 8.48
C ALA A 202 1.21 31.92 7.00
N ASP A 203 2.39 31.82 6.37
CA ASP A 203 2.55 31.31 5.01
C ASP A 203 2.30 29.79 4.95
N GLU A 204 2.80 29.05 5.96
CA GLU A 204 2.56 27.61 6.11
C GLU A 204 1.07 27.30 6.36
N LEU A 205 0.39 28.12 7.17
CA LEU A 205 -1.05 28.02 7.42
C LEU A 205 -1.92 28.51 6.26
N SER A 206 -1.44 29.38 5.37
CA SER A 206 -2.23 29.87 4.23
C SER A 206 -2.00 29.09 2.93
N GLY A 207 -1.07 28.13 2.92
CA GLY A 207 -0.69 27.39 1.72
C GLY A 207 0.05 28.23 0.67
N ASN A 208 0.38 29.48 1.00
CA ASN A 208 1.17 30.36 0.14
C ASN A 208 2.65 30.00 0.27
N VAL A 209 3.08 28.96 -0.43
CA VAL A 209 4.50 28.73 -0.67
C VAL A 209 4.96 29.82 -1.65
N SER A 210 5.31 30.99 -1.13
CA SER A 210 6.08 31.96 -1.91
C SER A 210 7.40 31.30 -2.28
N GLU A 211 7.62 31.13 -3.58
CA GLU A 211 8.93 30.95 -4.21
C GLU A 211 9.83 32.14 -3.82
N THR A 212 10.39 32.10 -2.62
CA THR A 212 11.27 33.16 -2.16
C THR A 212 12.68 32.79 -2.59
N LYS A 213 13.02 33.32 -3.77
CA LYS A 213 14.35 33.47 -4.34
C LYS A 213 15.38 33.76 -3.25
N SER A 214 16.41 32.92 -3.20
CA SER A 214 17.70 33.23 -2.63
C SER A 214 18.31 34.45 -3.35
N LYS A 215 18.33 35.60 -2.68
CA LYS A 215 19.28 36.68 -2.95
C LYS A 215 19.79 37.31 -1.67
N GLU A 216 21.07 37.07 -1.44
CA GLU A 216 22.12 38.02 -1.07
C GLU A 216 21.84 39.11 -0.02
N ASN A 217 22.65 39.05 1.04
CA ASN A 217 23.44 40.16 1.60
C ASN A 217 24.57 39.48 2.41
N GLY A 218 25.85 39.84 2.36
CA GLY A 218 26.53 41.02 1.86
C GLY A 218 27.85 41.10 2.65
N ILE A 219 28.95 41.20 1.91
CA ILE A 219 30.36 41.15 2.33
C ILE A 219 30.73 42.22 3.40
N LYS A 220 31.64 41.87 4.34
CA LYS A 220 32.84 42.67 4.68
C LYS A 220 33.89 41.88 5.48
N GLN A 221 35.08 41.79 4.88
CA GLN A 221 36.42 41.43 5.38
C GLN A 221 36.89 42.34 6.56
N PRO A 222 37.99 42.06 7.31
CA PRO A 222 39.36 41.73 6.83
C PRO A 222 40.11 40.67 7.71
N ALA A 223 41.35 40.20 7.52
CA ALA A 223 42.53 40.62 6.74
C ALA A 223 43.54 39.45 6.64
N THR A 224 44.44 39.49 5.63
CA THR A 224 45.87 39.03 5.59
C THR A 224 46.18 37.54 5.85
N THR A 225 47.05 36.81 5.14
CA THR A 225 48.29 37.02 4.36
C THR A 225 48.50 35.73 3.54
N ASP A 226 48.70 35.79 2.22
CA ASP A 226 49.97 35.64 1.49
C ASP A 226 50.41 34.18 1.19
N GLU A 227 50.99 34.06 -0.01
CA GLU A 227 51.81 32.99 -0.61
C GLU A 227 51.03 31.84 -1.30
N ASP A 228 50.86 31.83 -2.62
CA ASP A 228 51.81 31.69 -3.77
C ASP A 228 52.27 30.25 -4.08
N MET A 229 52.32 29.99 -5.39
CA MET A 229 53.04 28.95 -6.15
C MET A 229 52.41 27.55 -6.24
N GLU A 230 51.85 27.16 -7.40
CA GLU A 230 52.46 26.70 -8.68
C GLU A 230 52.25 25.18 -8.79
N ALA A 231 51.41 24.68 -9.69
CA ALA A 231 51.64 24.45 -11.13
C ALA A 231 52.20 23.04 -11.45
N GLU A 232 51.64 22.49 -12.53
CA GLU A 232 52.20 21.49 -13.46
C GLU A 232 51.70 20.02 -13.38
N GLU A 233 50.74 19.74 -14.27
CA GLU A 233 50.67 18.60 -15.20
C GLU A 233 51.97 18.43 -16.06
N PRO A 234 52.08 17.47 -17.01
CA PRO A 234 51.62 16.07 -17.10
C PRO A 234 52.75 15.15 -17.68
N LEU A 235 52.46 13.88 -18.00
CA LEU A 235 52.82 13.16 -19.26
C LEU A 235 53.08 11.64 -19.08
N ALA A 236 52.20 10.88 -19.73
CA ALA A 236 52.43 9.90 -20.80
C ALA A 236 53.37 8.67 -20.66
N SER A 237 52.87 7.64 -21.36
CA SER A 237 53.54 6.51 -22.04
C SER A 237 53.82 5.26 -21.18
N GLU A 238 53.87 4.02 -21.70
CA GLU A 238 53.33 3.30 -22.85
C GLU A 238 53.91 1.86 -22.71
N VAL A 239 53.30 0.87 -23.37
CA VAL A 239 53.85 -0.46 -23.75
C VAL A 239 54.00 -1.57 -22.69
N GLY A 240 53.53 -2.77 -23.05
CA GLY A 240 54.00 -4.04 -22.49
C GLY A 240 53.12 -5.25 -22.84
N GLU A 241 53.35 -5.86 -24.01
CA GLU A 241 52.86 -7.20 -24.42
C GLU A 241 53.48 -8.32 -23.56
N GLU A 242 52.79 -9.47 -23.39
CA GLU A 242 53.21 -10.79 -23.92
C GLU A 242 52.46 -12.02 -23.33
N LEU A 243 52.03 -12.90 -24.26
CA LEU A 243 52.08 -14.40 -24.31
C LEU A 243 51.23 -15.25 -23.31
N LYS A 244 50.25 -16.05 -23.79
CA LYS A 244 50.28 -17.47 -24.26
C LYS A 244 50.71 -18.45 -23.15
N GLN A 245 50.12 -19.63 -22.88
CA GLN A 245 49.50 -20.66 -23.73
C GLN A 245 48.87 -21.77 -22.85
N SER A 246 47.74 -22.32 -23.29
CA SER A 246 47.33 -23.75 -23.36
C SER A 246 47.53 -24.75 -22.19
N ASP A 247 46.50 -25.55 -21.89
CA ASP A 247 46.46 -26.99 -22.24
C ASP A 247 45.14 -27.67 -21.84
N GLU A 248 44.69 -28.57 -22.72
CA GLU A 248 43.56 -29.50 -22.58
C GLU A 248 43.97 -30.76 -21.78
N MET A 249 43.02 -31.43 -21.11
CA MET A 249 42.98 -32.90 -21.08
C MET A 249 41.60 -33.45 -20.63
N ASN A 250 41.20 -34.52 -21.33
CA ASN A 250 40.13 -35.51 -21.10
C ASN A 250 40.06 -36.01 -19.63
N ASP A 251 38.99 -36.59 -19.08
CA ASP A 251 38.30 -37.77 -19.61
C ASP A 251 36.93 -38.01 -18.93
N SER A 252 36.13 -38.77 -19.67
CA SER A 252 34.82 -39.35 -19.41
C SER A 252 34.73 -40.28 -18.18
N LEU A 253 33.51 -40.38 -17.60
CA LEU A 253 32.93 -41.63 -17.09
C LEU A 253 31.43 -41.46 -16.82
N ALA A 254 30.64 -42.28 -17.49
CA ALA A 254 29.21 -42.45 -17.27
C ALA A 254 28.94 -43.31 -16.03
N SER A 255 27.84 -43.05 -15.30
CA SER A 255 26.83 -44.06 -14.91
C SER A 255 25.86 -43.57 -13.82
N GLN A 256 24.59 -43.88 -14.07
CA GLN A 256 23.52 -44.18 -13.10
C GLN A 256 22.67 -43.04 -12.52
N SER A 257 21.54 -42.89 -13.21
CA SER A 257 20.23 -42.49 -12.73
C SER A 257 19.85 -43.02 -11.34
N VAL A 258 19.38 -42.11 -10.47
CA VAL A 258 18.26 -42.40 -9.56
C VAL A 258 17.28 -41.24 -9.62
N ILE A 259 16.06 -41.61 -9.99
CA ILE A 259 14.87 -40.76 -10.06
C ILE A 259 14.34 -40.56 -8.64
N LEU A 260 14.21 -39.30 -8.20
CA LEU A 260 13.28 -38.92 -7.15
C LEU A 260 12.83 -37.48 -7.42
N GLY A 261 11.71 -37.39 -8.14
CA GLY A 261 11.03 -36.13 -8.41
C GLY A 261 10.32 -35.63 -7.16
N THR A 262 10.73 -34.46 -6.68
CA THR A 262 9.94 -33.63 -5.78
C THR A 262 9.38 -32.47 -6.61
N SER A 263 8.09 -32.58 -6.94
CA SER A 263 7.30 -31.54 -7.57
C SER A 263 7.13 -30.38 -6.59
N PHE A 264 7.79 -29.26 -6.85
CA PHE A 264 7.50 -28.00 -6.18
C PHE A 264 6.27 -27.37 -6.86
N GLU A 265 5.15 -27.36 -6.13
CA GLU A 265 3.98 -26.57 -6.47
C GLU A 265 4.29 -25.08 -6.19
N ASP A 266 4.43 -24.31 -7.27
CA ASP A 266 4.43 -22.84 -7.25
C ASP A 266 3.11 -22.34 -6.64
N THR A 267 3.17 -21.95 -5.37
CA THR A 267 2.04 -21.28 -4.70
C THR A 267 2.14 -19.77 -4.94
N SER A 268 1.70 -19.31 -6.12
CA SER A 268 1.45 -17.89 -6.40
C SER A 268 0.13 -17.75 -7.14
N LEU A 269 -0.97 -17.83 -6.39
CA LEU A 269 -2.29 -17.38 -6.80
C LEU A 269 -2.79 -16.40 -5.73
N VAL A 270 -2.53 -15.11 -5.97
CA VAL A 270 -3.12 -14.02 -5.20
C VAL A 270 -4.41 -13.66 -5.92
N SER A 271 -5.53 -14.11 -5.34
CA SER A 271 -6.84 -13.50 -5.57
C SER A 271 -6.86 -12.22 -4.75
N GLU A 272 -6.84 -11.06 -5.40
CA GLU A 272 -7.23 -9.81 -4.74
C GLU A 272 -8.72 -9.90 -4.44
N SER A 273 -9.08 -9.65 -3.19
CA SER A 273 -10.46 -9.63 -2.71
C SER A 273 -10.78 -8.18 -2.34
N ASP A 274 -11.79 -7.63 -3.00
CA ASP A 274 -12.30 -6.26 -2.92
C ASP A 274 -12.71 -5.86 -1.50
N VAL A 275 -12.06 -4.87 -0.89
CA VAL A 275 -12.59 -4.26 0.33
C VAL A 275 -13.29 -2.97 -0.07
N SER A 276 -14.61 -3.03 -0.18
CA SER A 276 -15.49 -1.86 -0.14
C SER A 276 -15.49 -1.28 1.28
N LEU A 277 -15.12 0.00 1.40
CA LEU A 277 -15.41 0.82 2.59
C LEU A 277 -16.74 1.56 2.33
N PRO A 278 -17.61 1.74 3.35
CA PRO A 278 -18.87 2.43 3.19
C PRO A 278 -18.70 3.95 3.10
N ASP A 279 -19.68 4.57 2.44
CA ASP A 279 -19.85 5.98 2.11
C ASP A 279 -19.51 6.98 3.24
N ALA A 280 -18.68 7.96 2.88
CA ALA A 280 -18.82 9.35 3.34
C ALA A 280 -18.52 10.26 2.15
N SER A 281 -19.56 10.89 1.62
CA SER A 281 -19.54 11.75 0.46
C SER A 281 -18.93 13.12 0.78
N VAL A 282 -18.00 13.58 -0.08
CA VAL A 282 -17.70 15.00 -0.24
C VAL A 282 -17.90 15.34 -1.73
N SER A 283 -18.95 16.11 -1.99
CA SER A 283 -19.37 16.54 -3.30
C SER A 283 -18.52 17.71 -3.79
N CYS A 284 -17.61 17.48 -4.75
CA CYS A 284 -17.19 18.55 -5.65
C CYS A 284 -18.18 18.59 -6.83
N LEU A 285 -19.08 19.58 -6.78
CA LEU A 285 -19.84 20.06 -7.92
C LEU A 285 -18.91 20.96 -8.75
N ASN A 286 -18.81 20.70 -10.05
CA ASN A 286 -18.47 21.72 -11.01
C ASN A 286 -19.45 21.52 -12.17
N GLU A 287 -20.61 22.14 -12.04
CA GLU A 287 -21.56 22.29 -13.14
C GLU A 287 -21.11 23.43 -14.05
N SER A 288 -21.36 23.22 -15.32
CA SER A 288 -21.10 24.13 -16.41
C SER A 288 -22.43 24.70 -16.91
N MET A 289 -22.43 26.01 -17.16
CA MET A 289 -23.27 26.81 -18.08
C MET A 289 -24.46 27.60 -17.52
N GLY A 290 -24.45 28.89 -17.87
CA GLY A 290 -25.63 29.77 -17.87
C GLY A 290 -25.31 31.19 -18.35
N HIS A 291 -25.48 31.45 -19.65
CA HIS A 291 -25.43 32.78 -20.28
C HIS A 291 -26.44 33.76 -19.67
N SER A 292 -26.09 35.05 -19.55
CA SER A 292 -26.98 36.20 -19.78
C SER A 292 -26.19 37.50 -19.99
N SER A 293 -26.64 38.27 -20.96
CA SER A 293 -26.06 39.48 -21.58
C SER A 293 -26.26 40.78 -20.80
N ALA A 294 -25.29 41.70 -20.83
CA ALA A 294 -25.48 43.15 -21.01
C ALA A 294 -24.14 43.88 -21.27
N THR A 295 -24.27 45.07 -21.86
CA THR A 295 -23.35 45.90 -22.66
C THR A 295 -22.29 46.74 -21.92
N SER A 296 -21.38 47.33 -22.72
CA SER A 296 -20.33 48.37 -22.47
C SER A 296 -19.04 47.85 -21.81
N GLY A 297 -17.82 48.04 -22.32
CA GLY A 297 -17.28 48.92 -23.35
C GLY A 297 -16.10 49.65 -22.75
N ASP A 298 -14.87 49.18 -22.97
CA ASP A 298 -13.73 50.01 -23.41
C ASP A 298 -12.47 49.17 -23.62
N SER A 299 -11.64 49.71 -24.51
CA SER A 299 -10.39 49.22 -25.04
C SER A 299 -9.28 49.09 -24.00
N ASP A 300 -8.34 48.16 -24.22
CA ASP A 300 -7.00 48.54 -24.67
C ASP A 300 -6.15 47.30 -24.97
N GLU A 301 -5.51 47.37 -26.12
CA GLU A 301 -4.50 46.45 -26.61
C GLU A 301 -3.32 46.41 -25.63
N ASP A 302 -2.78 45.23 -25.35
CA ASP A 302 -1.33 45.06 -25.52
C ASP A 302 -0.90 43.60 -25.66
N ASN A 303 -0.16 43.42 -26.75
CA ASN A 303 0.50 42.22 -27.20
C ASN A 303 1.51 41.71 -26.15
N MET A 304 1.26 40.54 -25.59
CA MET A 304 2.29 39.73 -24.94
C MET A 304 2.24 38.32 -25.50
N ASP A 305 2.98 38.13 -26.60
CA ASP A 305 3.41 36.84 -27.13
C ASP A 305 3.97 35.98 -26.00
N LYS A 306 3.13 35.10 -25.44
CA LYS A 306 3.61 34.00 -24.61
C LYS A 306 4.29 33.02 -25.55
N ARG A 307 5.64 33.05 -25.56
CA ARG A 307 6.50 31.97 -26.08
C ARG A 307 5.97 30.61 -25.60
N ALA A 308 5.21 29.93 -26.45
CA ALA A 308 4.92 28.53 -26.28
C ALA A 308 6.26 27.79 -26.47
N SER A 309 6.66 27.02 -25.46
CA SER A 309 7.72 26.03 -25.62
C SER A 309 7.37 25.17 -26.84
N PRO A 310 8.34 24.82 -27.72
CA PRO A 310 8.05 24.00 -28.90
C PRO A 310 7.37 22.69 -28.46
N GLU A 311 6.27 22.34 -29.14
CA GLU A 311 5.53 21.11 -28.85
C GLU A 311 6.48 19.90 -28.97
N PRO A 312 6.42 18.94 -28.03
CA PRO A 312 7.32 17.80 -28.07
C PRO A 312 6.97 16.90 -29.26
N GLU A 313 7.90 16.78 -30.21
CA GLU A 313 7.71 16.00 -31.43
C GLU A 313 7.76 14.48 -31.14
N LEU A 314 6.78 13.72 -31.65
CA LEU A 314 6.68 12.28 -31.47
C LEU A 314 7.51 11.54 -32.54
N ILE A 315 8.81 11.41 -32.32
CA ILE A 315 9.74 10.69 -33.22
C ILE A 315 10.20 9.37 -32.58
N LEU A 316 10.30 8.32 -33.39
CA LEU A 316 10.94 7.06 -33.03
C LEU A 316 12.37 6.99 -33.55
N ARG A 317 13.26 6.37 -32.77
CA ARG A 317 14.60 5.97 -33.22
C ARG A 317 14.53 4.85 -34.26
N ASP A 318 15.61 4.58 -34.98
CA ASP A 318 15.61 3.57 -36.05
C ASP A 318 15.30 2.17 -35.53
N TYR A 319 15.92 1.76 -34.41
CA TYR A 319 15.63 0.47 -33.78
C TYR A 319 14.18 0.38 -33.25
N GLN A 320 13.57 1.51 -32.90
CA GLN A 320 12.18 1.57 -32.45
C GLN A 320 11.23 1.45 -33.63
N MET A 321 11.54 2.13 -34.73
CA MET A 321 10.78 2.04 -35.98
C MET A 321 10.84 0.62 -36.56
N GLU A 322 12.01 -0.02 -36.56
CA GLU A 322 12.22 -1.40 -37.00
C GLU A 322 11.19 -2.37 -36.39
N VAL A 323 11.07 -2.36 -35.06
CA VAL A 323 10.15 -3.26 -34.35
C VAL A 323 8.67 -2.83 -34.43
N ALA A 324 8.40 -1.55 -34.71
CA ALA A 324 7.05 -1.00 -34.84
C ALA A 324 6.40 -1.29 -36.21
N LYS A 325 7.21 -1.41 -37.28
CA LYS A 325 6.74 -1.54 -38.68
C LYS A 325 5.59 -2.55 -38.86
N PRO A 326 5.64 -3.81 -38.37
CA PRO A 326 4.53 -4.74 -38.58
C PRO A 326 3.24 -4.33 -37.86
N ALA A 327 3.36 -3.76 -36.65
CA ALA A 327 2.20 -3.24 -35.93
C ALA A 327 1.56 -2.07 -36.70
N LEU A 328 2.36 -1.19 -37.30
CA LEU A 328 1.85 -0.12 -38.15
C LEU A 328 1.10 -0.64 -39.39
N ASN A 329 1.41 -1.86 -39.84
CA ASN A 329 0.72 -2.52 -40.96
C ASN A 329 -0.54 -3.30 -40.52
N GLY A 330 -0.93 -3.24 -39.25
CA GLY A 330 -2.11 -3.92 -38.73
C GLY A 330 -1.86 -5.37 -38.29
N GLU A 331 -0.60 -5.83 -38.23
CA GLU A 331 -0.28 -7.17 -37.72
C GLU A 331 -0.32 -7.20 -36.18
N ASN A 332 -0.85 -8.30 -35.60
CA ASN A 332 -0.73 -8.57 -34.17
C ASN A 332 0.70 -8.96 -33.85
N VAL A 333 1.38 -8.27 -32.93
CA VAL A 333 2.79 -8.53 -32.63
C VAL A 333 3.12 -8.42 -31.15
N ILE A 334 4.21 -9.10 -30.77
CA ILE A 334 4.89 -8.89 -29.49
C ILE A 334 6.20 -8.14 -29.76
N ILE A 335 6.39 -6.99 -29.14
CA ILE A 335 7.64 -6.23 -29.18
C ILE A 335 8.44 -6.54 -27.91
N CYS A 336 9.62 -7.13 -28.11
CA CYS A 336 10.56 -7.43 -27.04
C CYS A 336 11.75 -6.44 -27.11
N LEU A 337 11.73 -5.44 -26.24
CA LEU A 337 12.76 -4.40 -26.14
C LEU A 337 13.28 -4.28 -24.70
N PRO A 338 14.60 -4.15 -24.46
CA PRO A 338 15.16 -4.00 -23.13
C PRO A 338 14.55 -2.85 -22.31
N THR A 339 14.76 -2.89 -20.99
CA THR A 339 14.39 -1.78 -20.11
C THR A 339 15.21 -0.54 -20.46
N GLY A 340 14.58 0.64 -20.50
CA GLY A 340 15.22 1.88 -20.94
C GLY A 340 15.11 2.18 -22.43
N SER A 341 14.80 1.19 -23.29
CA SER A 341 14.73 1.37 -24.75
C SER A 341 13.52 2.17 -25.27
N GLY A 342 12.62 2.64 -24.39
CA GLY A 342 11.43 3.42 -24.77
C GLY A 342 10.26 2.60 -25.34
N LYS A 343 9.94 1.44 -24.74
CA LYS A 343 8.78 0.60 -25.13
C LYS A 343 7.46 1.38 -25.19
N THR A 344 7.18 2.17 -24.15
CA THR A 344 5.94 2.95 -24.06
C THR A 344 5.86 4.02 -25.15
N ARG A 345 6.98 4.63 -25.53
CA ARG A 345 7.04 5.59 -26.64
C ARG A 345 6.66 4.95 -27.97
N VAL A 346 7.12 3.73 -28.24
CA VAL A 346 6.71 2.94 -29.41
C VAL A 346 5.20 2.69 -29.41
N ALA A 347 4.62 2.38 -28.24
CA ALA A 347 3.19 2.17 -28.09
C ALA A 347 2.37 3.43 -28.42
N VAL A 348 2.83 4.60 -27.98
CA VAL A 348 2.18 5.90 -28.27
C VAL A 348 2.22 6.19 -29.78
N TYR A 349 3.36 5.96 -30.43
CA TYR A 349 3.49 6.15 -31.89
C TYR A 349 2.54 5.23 -32.66
N ILE A 350 2.50 3.94 -32.34
CA ILE A 350 1.58 2.98 -32.97
C ILE A 350 0.12 3.39 -32.72
N THR A 351 -0.21 3.83 -31.51
CA THR A 351 -1.55 4.31 -31.15
C THR A 351 -1.97 5.49 -32.00
N LYS A 352 -1.10 6.49 -32.15
CA LYS A 352 -1.36 7.68 -32.97
C LYS A 352 -1.60 7.29 -34.44
N GLU A 353 -0.67 6.57 -35.03
CA GLU A 353 -0.77 6.15 -36.44
C GLU A 353 -2.00 5.27 -36.71
N HIS A 354 -2.35 4.37 -35.77
CA HIS A 354 -3.55 3.54 -35.87
C HIS A 354 -4.82 4.39 -35.88
N LEU A 355 -4.95 5.34 -34.96
CA LEU A 355 -6.11 6.24 -34.90
C LEU A 355 -6.15 7.20 -36.09
N ASP A 356 -5.01 7.70 -36.56
CA ASP A 356 -4.92 8.58 -37.74
C ASP A 356 -5.32 7.84 -39.02
N LYS A 357 -4.96 6.55 -39.14
CA LYS A 357 -5.41 5.69 -40.24
C LYS A 357 -6.92 5.45 -40.19
N LYS A 358 -7.47 5.14 -39.00
CA LYS A 358 -8.92 4.96 -38.81
C LYS A 358 -9.70 6.23 -39.14
N LYS A 359 -9.23 7.39 -38.67
CA LYS A 359 -9.82 8.70 -38.96
C LYS A 359 -9.79 9.02 -40.46
N ARG A 360 -8.68 8.78 -41.15
CA ARG A 360 -8.57 8.94 -42.62
C ARG A 360 -9.49 8.01 -43.39
N ALA A 361 -9.71 6.79 -42.89
CA ALA A 361 -10.63 5.81 -43.47
C ALA A 361 -12.11 6.05 -43.09
N SER A 362 -12.41 7.07 -42.27
CA SER A 362 -13.75 7.29 -41.68
C SER A 362 -14.29 6.08 -40.91
N GLU A 363 -13.40 5.32 -40.28
CA GLU A 363 -13.72 4.18 -39.42
C GLU A 363 -13.59 4.56 -37.94
N PRO A 364 -14.40 3.96 -37.05
CA PRO A 364 -14.25 4.17 -35.62
C PRO A 364 -12.89 3.64 -35.12
N GLY A 365 -12.10 4.53 -34.52
CA GLY A 365 -10.84 4.21 -33.88
C GLY A 365 -10.99 4.28 -32.36
N LYS A 366 -10.61 3.20 -31.66
CA LYS A 366 -10.58 3.15 -30.20
C LYS A 366 -9.45 2.25 -29.70
N VAL A 367 -8.69 2.74 -28.73
CA VAL A 367 -7.52 2.05 -28.19
C VAL A 367 -7.65 1.90 -26.68
N ILE A 368 -7.35 0.70 -26.20
CA ILE A 368 -7.20 0.43 -24.76
C ILE A 368 -5.79 -0.09 -24.46
N VAL A 369 -5.16 0.49 -23.44
CA VAL A 369 -3.83 0.16 -22.95
C VAL A 369 -3.97 -0.49 -21.59
N LEU A 370 -3.63 -1.78 -21.49
CA LEU A 370 -3.80 -2.59 -20.29
C LEU A 370 -2.47 -2.71 -19.54
N VAL A 371 -2.48 -2.30 -18.28
CA VAL A 371 -1.33 -2.39 -17.36
C VAL A 371 -1.64 -3.30 -16.16
N ASN A 372 -0.59 -3.85 -15.54
CA ASN A 372 -0.72 -4.81 -14.44
C ASN A 372 -0.64 -4.15 -13.05
N LYS A 373 -0.29 -2.86 -12.96
CA LYS A 373 -0.16 -2.12 -11.70
C LYS A 373 -0.84 -0.76 -11.78
N VAL A 374 -1.48 -0.34 -10.68
CA VAL A 374 -2.15 0.97 -10.59
C VAL A 374 -1.22 2.16 -10.91
N PRO A 375 0.01 2.26 -10.37
CA PRO A 375 0.90 3.39 -10.66
C PRO A 375 1.28 3.53 -12.15
N LEU A 376 1.23 2.45 -12.93
CA LEU A 376 1.52 2.48 -14.37
C LEU A 376 0.48 3.26 -15.17
N VAL A 377 -0.78 3.27 -14.71
CA VAL A 377 -1.85 4.04 -15.36
C VAL A 377 -1.47 5.51 -15.38
N GLU A 378 -1.19 6.07 -14.21
CA GLU A 378 -0.85 7.49 -14.07
C GLU A 378 0.48 7.83 -14.73
N GLN A 379 1.45 6.92 -14.65
CA GLN A 379 2.75 7.07 -15.29
C GLN A 379 2.62 7.16 -16.81
N HIS A 380 1.91 6.21 -17.43
CA HIS A 380 1.71 6.19 -18.88
C HIS A 380 0.85 7.36 -19.34
N PHE A 381 -0.19 7.70 -18.57
CA PHE A 381 -1.03 8.86 -18.83
C PHE A 381 -0.20 10.15 -18.85
N ARG A 382 0.47 10.51 -17.74
CA ARG A 382 1.19 11.79 -17.61
C ARG A 382 2.42 11.91 -18.49
N LYS A 383 3.23 10.85 -18.62
CA LYS A 383 4.55 10.96 -19.26
C LYS A 383 4.56 10.69 -20.75
N GLU A 384 3.64 9.88 -21.25
CA GLU A 384 3.69 9.37 -22.62
C GLU A 384 2.40 9.67 -23.37
N PHE A 385 1.26 9.09 -23.01
CA PHE A 385 0.05 9.19 -23.85
C PHE A 385 -0.56 10.60 -23.87
N ASN A 386 -0.75 11.25 -22.72
CA ASN A 386 -1.40 12.56 -22.66
C ASN A 386 -0.59 13.67 -23.35
N PRO A 387 0.74 13.82 -23.13
CA PRO A 387 1.54 14.85 -23.80
C PRO A 387 1.50 14.80 -25.33
N PHE A 388 1.44 13.61 -25.93
CA PHE A 388 1.52 13.47 -27.39
C PHE A 388 0.14 13.34 -28.07
N LEU A 389 -0.92 12.93 -27.36
CA LEU A 389 -2.21 12.59 -27.99
C LEU A 389 -3.37 13.51 -27.59
N LYS A 390 -3.31 14.24 -26.47
CA LYS A 390 -4.45 15.01 -25.92
C LYS A 390 -5.01 16.05 -26.89
N HIS A 391 -4.17 16.65 -27.73
CA HIS A 391 -4.61 17.66 -28.71
C HIS A 391 -5.42 17.07 -29.88
N TRP A 392 -5.27 15.77 -30.13
CA TRP A 392 -5.86 15.08 -31.27
C TRP A 392 -7.01 14.16 -30.87
N TYR A 393 -6.95 13.60 -29.66
CA TYR A 393 -7.82 12.53 -29.17
C TYR A 393 -8.15 12.69 -27.69
N ARG A 394 -9.30 12.14 -27.27
CA ARG A 394 -9.69 12.07 -25.87
C ARG A 394 -8.97 10.91 -25.17
N VAL A 395 -8.05 11.26 -24.28
CA VAL A 395 -7.23 10.32 -23.50
C VAL A 395 -7.70 10.31 -22.06
N THR A 396 -7.86 9.13 -21.47
CA THR A 396 -8.20 8.97 -20.05
C THR A 396 -7.39 7.84 -19.40
N GLY A 397 -7.20 7.95 -18.08
CA GLY A 397 -6.56 6.94 -17.24
C GLY A 397 -7.54 6.45 -16.17
N LEU A 398 -7.62 5.14 -15.97
CA LEU A 398 -8.55 4.50 -15.04
C LEU A 398 -7.85 3.40 -14.21
N SER A 399 -8.14 3.37 -12.92
CA SER A 399 -7.66 2.32 -12.01
C SER A 399 -8.70 2.03 -10.93
N GLY A 400 -8.53 0.95 -10.17
CA GLY A 400 -9.41 0.64 -9.05
C GLY A 400 -9.42 1.70 -7.94
N ASP A 401 -8.37 2.52 -7.88
CA ASP A 401 -8.22 3.63 -6.92
C ASP A 401 -8.90 4.93 -7.43
N SER A 402 -9.34 4.95 -8.69
CA SER A 402 -9.97 6.13 -9.30
C SER A 402 -11.47 6.13 -9.00
N GLN A 403 -11.94 7.05 -8.16
CA GLN A 403 -13.37 7.26 -7.92
C GLN A 403 -14.02 8.00 -9.09
N LEU A 404 -14.25 7.32 -10.21
CA LEU A 404 -15.06 7.90 -11.29
C LEU A 404 -16.54 7.80 -10.93
N LYS A 405 -17.26 8.93 -10.98
CA LYS A 405 -18.74 8.98 -10.89
C LYS A 405 -19.45 8.43 -12.15
N ILE A 406 -18.72 7.74 -13.02
CA ILE A 406 -19.15 7.35 -14.37
C ILE A 406 -18.84 5.87 -14.58
N SER A 407 -19.78 5.13 -15.18
CA SER A 407 -19.61 3.71 -15.47
C SER A 407 -18.53 3.46 -16.54
N PHE A 408 -17.86 2.30 -16.48
CA PHE A 408 -16.85 1.93 -17.48
C PHE A 408 -17.37 1.92 -18.94
N PRO A 409 -18.60 1.43 -19.24
CA PRO A 409 -19.18 1.54 -20.58
C PRO A 409 -19.27 2.97 -21.11
N GLU A 410 -19.67 3.92 -20.25
CA GLU A 410 -19.74 5.34 -20.60
C GLU A 410 -18.35 5.93 -20.87
N VAL A 411 -17.34 5.52 -20.09
CA VAL A 411 -15.92 5.88 -20.34
C VAL A 411 -15.46 5.38 -21.72
N VAL A 412 -15.81 4.14 -22.08
CA VAL A 412 -15.49 3.54 -23.39
C VAL A 412 -16.15 4.32 -24.53
N ARG A 413 -17.41 4.73 -24.37
CA ARG A 413 -18.13 5.54 -25.37
C ARG A 413 -17.53 6.94 -25.55
N LYS A 414 -17.12 7.60 -24.46
CA LYS A 414 -16.63 8.99 -24.48
C LYS A 414 -15.16 9.16 -24.86
N ASN A 415 -14.32 8.15 -24.75
CA ASN A 415 -12.86 8.30 -24.94
C ASN A 415 -12.33 7.50 -26.12
N ASP A 416 -11.26 8.01 -26.74
CA ASP A 416 -10.61 7.39 -27.89
C ASP A 416 -9.43 6.51 -27.45
N VAL A 417 -8.72 6.94 -26.40
CA VAL A 417 -7.60 6.22 -25.77
C VAL A 417 -7.86 6.04 -24.29
N ILE A 418 -7.85 4.79 -23.82
CA ILE A 418 -8.15 4.42 -22.44
C ILE A 418 -6.96 3.66 -21.87
N ILE A 419 -6.35 4.18 -20.81
CA ILE A 419 -5.27 3.49 -20.09
C ILE A 419 -5.89 2.92 -18.82
N SER A 420 -5.85 1.60 -18.64
CA SER A 420 -6.56 0.94 -17.54
C SER A 420 -5.77 -0.21 -16.93
N THR A 421 -5.99 -0.46 -15.64
CA THR A 421 -5.65 -1.78 -15.09
C THR A 421 -6.51 -2.85 -15.76
N ALA A 422 -5.91 -4.02 -15.99
CA ALA A 422 -6.53 -5.09 -16.77
C ALA A 422 -7.84 -5.63 -16.15
N GLN A 423 -7.92 -5.66 -14.82
CA GLN A 423 -9.06 -6.23 -14.09
C GLN A 423 -10.37 -5.47 -14.36
N ILE A 424 -10.30 -4.16 -14.60
CA ILE A 424 -11.48 -3.34 -14.89
C ILE A 424 -12.16 -3.79 -16.19
N LEU A 425 -11.37 -4.02 -17.24
CA LEU A 425 -11.89 -4.56 -18.49
C LEU A 425 -12.44 -5.98 -18.28
N GLU A 426 -11.74 -6.85 -17.54
CA GLU A 426 -12.24 -8.20 -17.27
C GLU A 426 -13.58 -8.20 -16.52
N ASN A 427 -13.74 -7.34 -15.52
CA ASN A 427 -14.97 -7.19 -14.75
C ASN A 427 -16.13 -6.75 -15.64
N SER A 428 -15.91 -5.74 -16.49
CA SER A 428 -16.94 -5.28 -17.43
C SER A 428 -17.32 -6.35 -18.46
N LEU A 429 -16.34 -7.12 -18.97
CA LEU A 429 -16.59 -8.24 -19.88
C LEU A 429 -17.28 -9.45 -19.21
N LEU A 430 -17.20 -9.60 -17.90
CA LEU A 430 -17.93 -10.62 -17.13
C LEU A 430 -19.39 -10.22 -16.95
N ASN A 431 -19.64 -8.96 -16.55
CA ASN A 431 -20.99 -8.45 -16.33
C ASN A 431 -21.79 -8.37 -17.63
N ALA A 432 -21.14 -8.08 -18.76
CA ALA A 432 -21.79 -8.09 -20.08
C ALA A 432 -22.33 -9.49 -20.52
N THR A 433 -22.03 -10.56 -19.78
CA THR A 433 -22.51 -11.92 -20.09
C THR A 433 -23.70 -12.39 -19.26
N THR A 434 -24.14 -11.61 -18.27
CA THR A 434 -25.41 -11.82 -17.56
C THR A 434 -26.53 -11.13 -18.33
N GLU A 435 -27.66 -11.81 -18.52
CA GLU A 435 -28.73 -11.43 -19.46
C GLU A 435 -29.49 -10.12 -19.11
N ASP A 436 -29.12 -9.45 -18.01
CA ASP A 436 -29.84 -8.30 -17.44
C ASP A 436 -29.22 -6.92 -17.75
N ASP A 437 -28.04 -6.82 -18.40
CA ASP A 437 -27.37 -5.54 -18.66
C ASP A 437 -27.16 -5.26 -20.17
N GLU A 438 -28.03 -4.43 -20.77
CA GLU A 438 -27.92 -3.97 -22.18
C GLU A 438 -26.73 -2.99 -22.43
N GLU A 439 -26.02 -2.54 -21.39
CA GLU A 439 -24.91 -1.57 -21.47
C GLU A 439 -23.49 -2.17 -21.32
N GLY A 440 -23.32 -3.49 -21.53
CA GLY A 440 -22.01 -4.15 -21.37
C GLY A 440 -20.96 -3.77 -22.43
N VAL A 441 -19.68 -3.75 -22.06
CA VAL A 441 -18.55 -3.56 -23.00
C VAL A 441 -18.17 -4.89 -23.65
N GLN A 442 -17.86 -4.87 -24.95
CA GLN A 442 -17.35 -6.00 -25.71
C GLN A 442 -15.95 -5.73 -26.28
N LEU A 443 -15.22 -6.79 -26.64
CA LEU A 443 -13.89 -6.63 -27.25
C LEU A 443 -13.95 -5.96 -28.63
N SER A 444 -15.07 -6.10 -29.34
CA SER A 444 -15.32 -5.45 -30.64
C SER A 444 -15.45 -3.93 -30.56
N ASP A 445 -15.64 -3.36 -29.36
CA ASP A 445 -15.70 -1.90 -29.16
C ASP A 445 -14.31 -1.26 -29.31
N PHE A 446 -13.26 -2.07 -29.21
CA PHE A 446 -11.87 -1.64 -29.37
C PHE A 446 -11.35 -2.03 -30.75
N SER A 447 -10.51 -1.16 -31.31
CA SER A 447 -9.81 -1.41 -32.57
C SER A 447 -8.34 -1.79 -32.37
N LEU A 448 -7.76 -1.46 -31.21
CA LEU A 448 -6.40 -1.84 -30.79
C LEU A 448 -6.38 -2.07 -29.27
N ILE A 449 -5.77 -3.18 -28.85
CA ILE A 449 -5.48 -3.48 -27.45
C ILE A 449 -3.95 -3.55 -27.30
N VAL A 450 -3.40 -2.65 -26.48
CA VAL A 450 -2.00 -2.65 -26.09
C VAL A 450 -1.87 -3.30 -24.72
N ILE A 451 -1.00 -4.30 -24.57
CA ILE A 451 -0.77 -5.00 -23.31
C ILE A 451 0.68 -4.74 -22.89
N ASP A 452 0.86 -3.97 -21.83
CA ASP A 452 2.17 -3.78 -21.21
C ASP A 452 2.56 -4.96 -20.32
N GLU A 453 3.86 -5.23 -20.18
CA GLU A 453 4.40 -6.43 -19.51
C GLU A 453 3.67 -7.73 -19.93
N CYS A 454 3.53 -7.91 -21.24
CA CYS A 454 2.68 -8.94 -21.84
C CYS A 454 3.13 -10.39 -21.55
N HIS A 455 4.31 -10.58 -20.96
CA HIS A 455 4.80 -11.88 -20.47
C HIS A 455 3.91 -12.46 -19.34
N HIS A 456 3.05 -11.64 -18.71
CA HIS A 456 2.00 -12.10 -17.79
C HIS A 456 0.80 -12.76 -18.48
N THR A 457 0.75 -12.80 -19.82
CA THR A 457 -0.36 -13.40 -20.59
C THR A 457 -0.23 -14.92 -20.64
N GLN A 458 -0.33 -15.55 -19.46
CA GLN A 458 -0.16 -16.98 -19.26
C GLN A 458 -1.05 -17.47 -18.12
N LYS A 459 -1.30 -18.79 -18.10
CA LYS A 459 -2.08 -19.47 -17.05
C LYS A 459 -3.45 -18.81 -16.85
N GLU A 460 -3.77 -18.40 -15.64
CA GLU A 460 -5.08 -17.84 -15.24
C GLU A 460 -5.02 -16.35 -14.94
N ALA A 461 -3.92 -15.68 -15.34
CA ALA A 461 -3.77 -14.25 -15.19
C ALA A 461 -4.82 -13.48 -16.01
N VAL A 462 -5.14 -12.28 -15.56
CA VAL A 462 -6.19 -11.40 -16.10
C VAL A 462 -6.04 -11.20 -17.62
N TYR A 463 -4.83 -10.86 -18.09
CA TYR A 463 -4.55 -10.71 -19.52
C TYR A 463 -4.93 -11.96 -20.32
N ASN A 464 -4.62 -13.15 -19.81
CA ASN A 464 -4.92 -14.39 -20.52
C ASN A 464 -6.42 -14.70 -20.53
N ASN A 465 -7.18 -14.28 -19.52
CA ASN A 465 -8.64 -14.41 -19.54
C ASN A 465 -9.27 -13.51 -20.60
N ILE A 466 -8.81 -12.26 -20.71
CA ILE A 466 -9.20 -11.31 -21.78
C ILE A 466 -8.87 -11.91 -23.15
N MET A 467 -7.62 -12.36 -23.34
CA MET A 467 -7.19 -12.94 -24.61
C MET A 467 -7.90 -14.26 -24.95
N ARG A 468 -8.26 -15.10 -23.98
CA ARG A 468 -9.09 -16.29 -24.23
C ARG A 468 -10.49 -15.94 -24.73
N ARG A 469 -11.06 -14.78 -24.36
CA ARG A 469 -12.32 -14.28 -24.96
C ARG A 469 -12.10 -13.86 -26.41
N TYR A 470 -11.05 -13.08 -26.68
CA TYR A 470 -10.64 -12.71 -28.03
C TYR A 470 -10.46 -13.96 -28.93
N LEU A 471 -9.78 -14.99 -28.44
CA LEU A 471 -9.55 -16.24 -29.20
C LEU A 471 -10.85 -17.03 -29.44
N LYS A 472 -11.78 -17.03 -28.49
CA LYS A 472 -13.11 -17.65 -28.69
C LYS A 472 -13.90 -16.92 -29.77
N GLU A 473 -13.87 -15.59 -29.79
CA GLU A 473 -14.49 -14.77 -30.84
C GLU A 473 -13.81 -15.01 -32.20
N LYS A 474 -12.48 -15.11 -32.23
CA LYS A 474 -11.73 -15.47 -33.45
C LYS A 474 -12.19 -16.82 -34.01
N MET A 475 -12.34 -17.83 -33.15
CA MET A 475 -12.87 -19.14 -33.56
C MET A 475 -14.32 -19.08 -34.04
N LYS A 476 -15.15 -18.22 -33.42
CA LYS A 476 -16.52 -17.96 -33.86
C LYS A 476 -16.54 -17.31 -35.25
N ASN A 477 -15.67 -16.33 -35.50
CA ASN A 477 -15.48 -15.72 -36.82
C ASN A 477 -15.03 -16.73 -37.88
N ASN A 478 -14.12 -17.66 -37.54
CA ASN A 478 -13.73 -18.74 -38.46
C ASN A 478 -14.91 -19.64 -38.85
N ARG A 479 -15.84 -19.88 -37.91
CA ARG A 479 -17.08 -20.61 -38.18
C ARG A 479 -18.05 -19.77 -39.04
N PHE A 480 -18.22 -18.49 -38.70
CA PHE A 480 -19.07 -17.57 -39.47
C PHE A 480 -18.60 -17.39 -40.91
N ARG A 481 -17.29 -17.37 -41.15
CA ARG A 481 -16.72 -17.36 -42.51
C ARG A 481 -17.12 -18.60 -43.31
N LYS A 482 -17.23 -19.77 -42.68
CA LYS A 482 -17.71 -21.01 -43.34
C LYS A 482 -19.22 -21.00 -43.57
N GLU A 483 -19.97 -20.33 -42.69
CA GLU A 483 -21.43 -20.21 -42.74
C GLU A 483 -21.91 -18.97 -43.52
N ASN A 484 -21.01 -18.21 -44.16
CA ASN A 484 -21.29 -16.92 -44.82
C ASN A 484 -22.09 -15.92 -43.95
N LYS A 485 -21.78 -15.88 -42.65
CA LYS A 485 -22.36 -14.94 -41.67
C LYS A 485 -21.50 -13.68 -41.53
N PRO A 486 -22.09 -12.53 -41.15
CA PRO A 486 -21.34 -11.31 -40.89
C PRO A 486 -20.29 -11.55 -39.80
N LEU A 487 -19.08 -11.07 -40.05
CA LEU A 487 -17.95 -11.23 -39.15
C LEU A 487 -17.98 -10.16 -38.06
N ILE A 488 -17.65 -10.56 -36.84
CA ILE A 488 -17.49 -9.63 -35.72
C ILE A 488 -16.13 -8.95 -35.86
N PRO A 489 -16.04 -7.60 -35.85
CA PRO A 489 -14.75 -6.90 -35.86
C PRO A 489 -13.86 -7.34 -34.69
N GLN A 490 -12.56 -7.51 -34.94
CA GLN A 490 -11.60 -7.87 -33.90
C GLN A 490 -10.55 -6.76 -33.74
N PRO A 491 -10.15 -6.43 -32.49
CA PRO A 491 -9.07 -5.49 -32.25
C PRO A 491 -7.73 -6.05 -32.72
N GLN A 492 -6.85 -5.17 -33.19
CA GLN A 492 -5.42 -5.48 -33.29
C GLN A 492 -4.84 -5.65 -31.87
N ILE A 493 -3.86 -6.54 -31.71
CA ILE A 493 -3.18 -6.80 -30.43
C ILE A 493 -1.70 -6.43 -30.50
N LEU A 494 -1.25 -5.61 -29.56
CA LEU A 494 0.15 -5.23 -29.38
C LEU A 494 0.63 -5.62 -27.98
N GLY A 495 1.50 -6.61 -27.88
CA GLY A 495 2.17 -6.98 -26.63
C GLY A 495 3.51 -6.28 -26.49
N LEU A 496 3.81 -5.73 -25.31
CA LEU A 496 5.10 -5.10 -24.98
C LEU A 496 5.75 -5.85 -23.81
N THR A 497 7.03 -6.18 -23.91
CA THR A 497 7.78 -6.77 -22.79
C THR A 497 9.28 -6.51 -22.89
N ALA A 498 9.98 -6.51 -21.76
CA ALA A 498 11.44 -6.59 -21.75
C ALA A 498 11.96 -8.01 -22.04
N SER A 499 11.22 -9.01 -21.59
CA SER A 499 11.58 -10.42 -21.71
C SER A 499 10.30 -11.28 -21.64
N PRO A 500 10.06 -12.20 -22.59
CA PRO A 500 8.96 -13.17 -22.49
C PRO A 500 9.27 -14.32 -21.50
N GLY A 501 10.53 -14.47 -21.06
CA GLY A 501 10.99 -15.55 -20.20
C GLY A 501 10.99 -16.93 -20.86
N VAL A 502 11.18 -17.98 -20.05
CA VAL A 502 11.20 -19.39 -20.48
C VAL A 502 10.26 -20.30 -19.70
N GLY A 503 9.43 -19.75 -18.80
CA GLY A 503 8.44 -20.51 -18.05
C GLY A 503 9.05 -21.57 -17.13
N GLY A 504 10.25 -21.32 -16.61
CA GLY A 504 10.99 -22.28 -15.78
C GLY A 504 11.60 -23.46 -16.54
N ALA A 505 11.60 -23.43 -17.88
CA ALA A 505 12.18 -24.48 -18.72
C ALA A 505 13.64 -24.80 -18.34
N ARG A 506 13.99 -26.08 -18.49
CA ARG A 506 15.36 -26.60 -18.33
C ARG A 506 15.97 -27.05 -19.65
N THR A 507 15.18 -27.08 -20.73
CA THR A 507 15.61 -27.53 -22.06
C THR A 507 15.22 -26.50 -23.13
N PRO A 508 16.02 -26.35 -24.21
CA PRO A 508 15.72 -25.40 -25.28
C PRO A 508 14.35 -25.60 -25.93
N GLN A 509 13.89 -26.85 -26.08
CA GLN A 509 12.60 -27.17 -26.67
C GLN A 509 11.44 -26.68 -25.81
N LYS A 510 11.53 -26.82 -24.47
CA LYS A 510 10.51 -26.28 -23.56
C LYS A 510 10.53 -24.76 -23.50
N ALA A 511 11.69 -24.13 -23.65
CA ALA A 511 11.77 -22.68 -23.79
C ALA A 511 11.09 -22.19 -25.07
N GLU A 512 11.35 -22.85 -26.21
CA GLU A 512 10.65 -22.57 -27.47
C GLU A 512 9.13 -22.76 -27.35
N GLU A 513 8.70 -23.85 -26.73
CA GLU A 513 7.28 -24.12 -26.43
C GLU A 513 6.65 -23.00 -25.59
N HIS A 514 7.36 -22.51 -24.56
CA HIS A 514 6.89 -21.40 -23.72
C HIS A 514 6.74 -20.09 -24.52
N ILE A 515 7.72 -19.74 -25.35
CA ILE A 515 7.63 -18.56 -26.23
C ILE A 515 6.43 -18.68 -27.16
N LEU A 516 6.26 -19.83 -27.82
CA LEU A 516 5.13 -20.08 -28.71
C LEU A 516 3.78 -20.03 -27.98
N LYS A 517 3.70 -20.47 -26.73
CA LYS A 517 2.48 -20.34 -25.91
C LYS A 517 2.14 -18.89 -25.63
N ILE A 518 3.11 -18.03 -25.30
CA ILE A 518 2.86 -16.59 -25.13
C ILE A 518 2.40 -15.97 -26.45
N CYS A 519 3.08 -16.27 -27.56
CA CYS A 519 2.65 -15.83 -28.89
C CYS A 519 1.23 -16.30 -29.22
N ALA A 520 0.88 -17.53 -28.87
CA ALA A 520 -0.43 -18.09 -29.12
C ALA A 520 -1.52 -17.43 -28.29
N ASN A 521 -1.24 -17.19 -26.99
CA ASN A 521 -2.16 -16.49 -26.10
C ASN A 521 -2.41 -15.06 -26.58
N LEU A 522 -1.39 -14.34 -27.06
CA LEU A 522 -1.52 -12.97 -27.57
C LEU A 522 -1.96 -12.90 -29.04
N ASP A 523 -2.21 -14.04 -29.68
CA ASP A 523 -2.52 -14.14 -31.11
C ASP A 523 -1.50 -13.41 -32.01
N ALA A 524 -0.23 -13.45 -31.61
CA ALA A 524 0.85 -12.75 -32.29
C ALA A 524 1.19 -13.46 -33.61
N SER A 525 1.17 -12.70 -34.70
CA SER A 525 1.67 -13.15 -36.00
C SER A 525 3.19 -13.28 -36.01
N ARG A 526 3.89 -12.41 -35.26
CA ARG A 526 5.34 -12.35 -35.14
C ARG A 526 5.77 -11.85 -33.76
N LEU A 527 6.95 -12.30 -33.33
CA LEU A 527 7.68 -11.75 -32.19
C LEU A 527 8.82 -10.87 -32.72
N MET A 528 8.83 -9.60 -32.36
CA MET A 528 9.76 -8.59 -32.83
C MET A 528 10.87 -8.32 -31.81
N THR A 529 12.11 -8.34 -32.28
CA THR A 529 13.33 -7.89 -31.58
C THR A 529 14.15 -7.05 -32.55
N VAL A 530 15.05 -6.21 -32.04
CA VAL A 530 15.98 -5.43 -32.88
C VAL A 530 17.04 -6.37 -33.47
N GLU A 531 17.21 -6.35 -34.78
CA GLU A 531 18.22 -7.11 -35.53
C GLU A 531 19.08 -6.19 -36.40
N GLU A 532 18.48 -5.25 -37.14
CA GLU A 532 19.22 -4.36 -38.05
C GLU A 532 19.97 -3.27 -37.28
N HIS A 533 19.31 -2.60 -36.33
CA HIS A 533 19.84 -1.43 -35.63
C HIS A 533 20.39 -1.78 -34.23
N VAL A 534 20.99 -2.96 -34.07
CA VAL A 534 21.50 -3.45 -32.76
C VAL A 534 22.59 -2.55 -32.20
N SER A 535 23.45 -1.97 -33.04
CA SER A 535 24.50 -1.04 -32.61
C SER A 535 23.90 0.20 -31.93
N GLN A 536 22.90 0.83 -32.56
CA GLN A 536 22.20 1.98 -32.00
C GLN A 536 21.51 1.63 -30.66
N LEU A 537 20.93 0.42 -30.54
CA LEU A 537 20.33 -0.02 -29.28
C LEU A 537 21.37 -0.18 -28.16
N LYS A 538 22.55 -0.76 -28.46
CA LYS A 538 23.64 -0.94 -27.48
C LYS A 538 24.22 0.38 -27.00
N ASP A 539 24.30 1.38 -27.87
CA ASP A 539 24.78 2.71 -27.51
C ASP A 539 23.79 3.44 -26.59
N GLN A 540 22.48 3.19 -26.77
CA GLN A 540 21.41 3.79 -25.96
C GLN A 540 21.20 3.07 -24.63
N VAL A 541 21.41 1.76 -24.57
CA VAL A 541 21.21 0.94 -23.37
C VAL A 541 22.47 0.15 -23.08
N LYS A 542 23.30 0.68 -22.17
CA LYS A 542 24.51 0.01 -21.70
C LYS A 542 24.16 -1.09 -20.70
N GLU A 543 24.75 -2.27 -20.86
CA GLU A 543 24.63 -3.34 -19.86
C GLU A 543 25.61 -3.11 -18.70
N PRO A 544 25.18 -3.31 -17.44
CA PRO A 544 26.04 -3.13 -16.28
C PRO A 544 27.04 -4.29 -16.14
N TYR A 545 28.16 -4.02 -15.46
CA TYR A 545 29.14 -5.06 -15.11
C TYR A 545 28.58 -6.01 -14.05
N LYS A 546 28.60 -7.32 -14.32
CA LYS A 546 28.08 -8.35 -13.40
C LYS A 546 29.17 -8.81 -12.43
N LYS A 547 28.91 -8.73 -11.11
CA LYS A 547 29.82 -9.17 -10.04
C LYS A 547 29.13 -10.15 -9.10
N PHE A 548 29.82 -11.23 -8.74
CA PHE A 548 29.39 -12.15 -7.69
C PHE A 548 30.24 -11.91 -6.45
N VAL A 549 29.60 -11.66 -5.31
CA VAL A 549 30.27 -11.47 -4.02
C VAL A 549 29.80 -12.57 -3.09
N ILE A 550 30.69 -13.54 -2.86
CA ILE A 550 30.41 -14.72 -2.06
C ILE A 550 30.97 -14.49 -0.66
N ALA A 551 30.12 -14.65 0.35
CA ALA A 551 30.52 -14.67 1.76
C ALA A 551 30.78 -16.11 2.18
N ASP A 552 31.99 -16.38 2.65
CA ASP A 552 32.41 -17.68 3.18
C ASP A 552 32.10 -17.70 4.68
N ASP A 553 30.97 -18.29 5.07
CA ASP A 553 30.49 -18.27 6.46
C ASP A 553 31.30 -19.23 7.37
N LYS A 554 32.61 -18.97 7.49
CA LYS A 554 33.58 -19.75 8.28
C LYS A 554 33.72 -19.22 9.71
N ARG A 555 33.05 -18.11 10.03
CA ARG A 555 33.09 -17.51 11.37
C ARG A 555 32.25 -18.35 12.33
N ARG A 556 32.70 -18.40 13.58
CA ARG A 556 31.88 -18.97 14.66
C ARG A 556 30.64 -18.10 14.86
N ASP A 557 29.48 -18.73 15.03
CA ASP A 557 28.19 -18.08 15.26
C ASP A 557 27.60 -18.51 16.62
N PRO A 558 28.05 -17.90 17.75
CA PRO A 558 27.57 -18.25 19.09
C PRO A 558 26.09 -17.96 19.30
N PHE A 559 25.51 -17.03 18.52
CA PHE A 559 24.09 -16.72 18.60
C PHE A 559 23.26 -17.86 18.02
N ARG A 560 23.63 -18.40 16.85
CA ARG A 560 23.03 -19.63 16.31
C ARG A 560 23.15 -20.79 17.28
N GLU A 561 24.35 -21.05 17.80
CA GLU A 561 24.59 -22.13 18.78
C GLU A 561 23.59 -22.03 19.94
N LYS A 562 23.38 -20.81 20.47
CA LYS A 562 22.48 -20.59 21.60
C LYS A 562 21.00 -20.71 21.26
N ILE A 563 20.58 -20.26 20.08
CA ILE A 563 19.20 -20.44 19.62
C ILE A 563 18.91 -21.92 19.36
N THR A 564 19.85 -22.64 18.75
CA THR A 564 19.75 -24.08 18.53
C THR A 564 19.62 -24.84 19.85
N GLU A 565 20.39 -24.49 20.89
CA GLU A 565 20.22 -25.05 22.24
C GLU A 565 18.79 -24.87 22.76
N ILE A 566 18.23 -23.66 22.65
CA ILE A 566 16.85 -23.37 23.06
C ILE A 566 15.83 -24.19 22.25
N MET A 567 16.02 -24.28 20.93
CA MET A 567 15.15 -25.07 20.07
C MET A 567 15.18 -26.56 20.46
N THR A 568 16.35 -27.12 20.75
CA THR A 568 16.49 -28.50 21.23
C THR A 568 15.83 -28.70 22.61
N GLU A 569 15.96 -27.75 23.54
CA GLU A 569 15.25 -27.81 24.83
C GLU A 569 13.72 -27.84 24.63
N ILE A 570 13.19 -27.07 23.67
CA ILE A 570 11.76 -27.08 23.33
C ILE A 570 11.34 -28.40 22.67
N GLN A 571 12.13 -28.90 21.70
CA GLN A 571 11.86 -30.19 21.04
C GLN A 571 11.81 -31.35 22.04
N ASN A 572 12.73 -31.36 23.01
CA ASN A 572 12.76 -32.37 24.07
C ASN A 572 11.51 -32.27 24.97
N TYR A 573 11.05 -31.05 25.27
CA TYR A 573 9.84 -30.85 26.07
C TYR A 573 8.57 -31.37 25.37
N CYS A 574 8.43 -31.17 24.06
CA CYS A 574 7.27 -31.60 23.29
C CYS A 574 7.43 -32.96 22.58
N HIS A 575 8.59 -33.61 22.67
CA HIS A 575 8.93 -34.85 21.96
C HIS A 575 8.80 -34.76 20.42
N LEU A 576 9.05 -33.57 19.86
CA LEU A 576 9.02 -33.34 18.41
C LEU A 576 10.46 -33.27 17.85
N ASN A 577 10.94 -34.38 17.29
CA ASN A 577 12.32 -34.50 16.79
C ASN A 577 12.36 -34.69 15.26
N PRO A 578 12.32 -33.61 14.47
CA PRO A 578 12.47 -33.69 13.01
C PRO A 578 13.91 -34.03 12.62
N THR A 579 14.08 -34.56 11.41
CA THR A 579 15.39 -34.80 10.78
C THR A 579 15.93 -33.59 10.02
N PHE A 580 15.21 -32.46 10.03
CA PHE A 580 15.58 -31.25 9.31
C PHE A 580 16.53 -30.37 10.13
N GLU A 581 17.47 -29.71 9.45
CA GLU A 581 18.37 -28.74 10.08
C GLU A 581 17.63 -27.46 10.50
N PHE A 582 18.04 -26.89 11.64
CA PHE A 582 17.51 -25.63 12.15
C PHE A 582 17.87 -24.44 11.26
N GLY A 583 16.99 -23.43 11.24
CA GLY A 583 17.19 -22.21 10.45
C GLY A 583 16.91 -22.39 8.95
N THR A 584 16.28 -23.50 8.55
CA THR A 584 16.05 -23.81 7.14
C THR A 584 14.56 -23.71 6.76
N GLN A 585 14.28 -23.57 5.46
CA GLN A 585 12.91 -23.56 4.94
C GLN A 585 12.18 -24.91 5.11
N PRO A 586 12.83 -26.09 4.93
CA PRO A 586 12.20 -27.37 5.27
C PRO A 586 11.75 -27.48 6.73
N TYR A 587 12.55 -26.96 7.68
CA TYR A 587 12.18 -26.94 9.09
C TYR A 587 10.95 -26.05 9.34
N GLU A 588 10.87 -24.88 8.71
CA GLU A 588 9.69 -24.00 8.79
C GLU A 588 8.43 -24.71 8.27
N GLN A 589 8.51 -25.37 7.12
CA GLN A 589 7.40 -26.13 6.54
C GLN A 589 6.95 -27.27 7.45
N TRP A 590 7.90 -27.98 8.06
CA TRP A 590 7.61 -29.01 9.05
C TRP A 590 6.91 -28.42 10.27
N ALA A 591 7.42 -27.34 10.86
CA ALA A 591 6.83 -26.72 12.05
C ALA A 591 5.38 -26.25 11.79
N VAL A 592 5.11 -25.64 10.63
CA VAL A 592 3.75 -25.22 10.22
C VAL A 592 2.84 -26.42 10.00
N LYS A 593 3.36 -27.53 9.45
CA LYS A 593 2.59 -28.76 9.25
C LYS A 593 2.25 -29.40 10.60
N GLU A 594 3.20 -29.43 11.52
CA GLU A 594 3.02 -30.01 12.85
C GLU A 594 2.07 -29.16 13.70
N GLU A 595 2.18 -27.83 13.67
CA GLU A 595 1.22 -26.90 14.31
C GLU A 595 -0.21 -27.24 13.87
N LYS A 596 -0.45 -27.38 12.56
CA LYS A 596 -1.77 -27.71 12.00
C LYS A 596 -2.25 -29.11 12.34
N LYS A 597 -1.35 -30.07 12.45
CA LYS A 597 -1.68 -31.45 12.83
C LYS A 597 -2.09 -31.49 14.30
N ALA A 598 -1.27 -30.96 15.19
CA ALA A 598 -1.54 -30.88 16.61
C ALA A 598 -2.83 -30.09 16.92
N ALA A 599 -3.08 -29.01 16.17
CA ALA A 599 -4.33 -28.25 16.24
C ALA A 599 -5.57 -29.02 15.74
N LYS A 600 -5.44 -30.12 14.99
CA LYS A 600 -6.59 -30.98 14.63
C LYS A 600 -6.81 -32.09 15.64
N GLU A 601 -5.72 -32.57 16.24
CA GLU A 601 -5.66 -33.67 17.21
C GLU A 601 -5.89 -33.21 18.65
N GLU A 602 -6.21 -31.93 18.88
CA GLU A 602 -6.41 -31.35 20.21
C GLU A 602 -5.15 -31.38 21.10
N ASN A 603 -3.98 -31.55 20.50
CA ASN A 603 -2.72 -31.55 21.21
C ASN A 603 -2.17 -30.13 21.36
N ARG A 604 -2.64 -29.45 22.40
CA ARG A 604 -2.24 -28.06 22.67
C ARG A 604 -0.73 -27.90 22.91
N LYS A 605 -0.11 -28.83 23.64
CA LYS A 605 1.31 -28.78 23.97
C LYS A 605 2.19 -28.75 22.72
N GLU A 606 1.95 -29.69 21.80
CA GLU A 606 2.72 -29.78 20.55
C GLU A 606 2.50 -28.57 19.64
N ARG A 607 1.25 -28.11 19.49
CA ARG A 607 0.94 -26.95 18.64
C ARG A 607 1.66 -25.70 19.11
N VAL A 608 1.58 -25.37 20.41
CA VAL A 608 2.21 -24.16 20.95
C VAL A 608 3.73 -24.27 20.84
N CYS A 609 4.30 -25.44 21.13
CA CYS A 609 5.74 -25.65 20.92
C CYS A 609 6.14 -25.49 19.45
N ALA A 610 5.36 -26.01 18.49
CA ALA A 610 5.62 -25.85 17.06
C ALA A 610 5.55 -24.38 16.60
N GLU A 611 4.59 -23.59 17.12
CA GLU A 611 4.50 -22.14 16.87
C GLU A 611 5.75 -21.40 17.36
N HIS A 612 6.21 -21.70 18.58
CA HIS A 612 7.44 -21.11 19.13
C HIS A 612 8.69 -21.56 18.37
N LEU A 613 8.81 -22.86 18.05
CA LEU A 613 9.91 -23.40 17.24
C LEU A 613 9.99 -22.72 15.87
N LYS A 614 8.85 -22.41 15.25
CA LYS A 614 8.80 -21.62 14.02
C LYS A 614 9.43 -20.23 14.23
N LYS A 615 9.08 -19.52 15.30
CA LYS A 615 9.65 -18.18 15.59
C LYS A 615 11.16 -18.21 15.88
N TYR A 616 11.67 -19.27 16.52
CA TYR A 616 13.12 -19.47 16.66
C TYR A 616 13.80 -19.81 15.33
N ASN A 617 13.16 -20.61 14.47
CA ASN A 617 13.64 -20.89 13.12
C ASN A 617 13.68 -19.61 12.27
N ASP A 618 12.66 -18.77 12.36
CA ASP A 618 12.61 -17.44 11.73
C ASP A 618 13.79 -16.58 12.23
N ALA A 619 14.08 -16.59 13.54
CA ALA A 619 15.21 -15.86 14.12
C ALA A 619 16.58 -16.33 13.58
N LEU A 620 16.76 -17.63 13.34
CA LEU A 620 17.97 -18.15 12.68
C LEU A 620 18.08 -17.67 11.24
N GLN A 621 17.01 -17.77 10.44
CA GLN A 621 17.02 -17.25 9.05
C GLN A 621 17.27 -15.73 9.00
N ILE A 622 16.77 -15.00 9.99
CA ILE A 622 17.05 -13.58 10.17
C ILE A 622 18.54 -13.37 10.47
N ASN A 623 19.14 -14.13 11.40
CA ASN A 623 20.57 -14.05 11.68
C ASN A 623 21.44 -14.36 10.46
N ASP A 624 21.02 -15.34 9.65
CA ASP A 624 21.71 -15.72 8.42
C ASP A 624 21.69 -14.60 7.37
N THR A 625 20.77 -13.64 7.44
CA THR A 625 20.59 -12.60 6.42
C THR A 625 20.93 -11.21 6.91
N ILE A 626 20.64 -10.86 8.15
CA ILE A 626 20.84 -9.52 8.72
C ILE A 626 21.59 -9.63 10.06
N ARG A 627 21.36 -8.72 11.02
CA ARG A 627 22.07 -8.70 12.29
C ARG A 627 21.41 -9.61 13.33
N MET A 628 22.22 -10.16 14.25
CA MET A 628 21.74 -10.86 15.45
C MET A 628 20.76 -10.04 16.28
N ILE A 629 20.94 -8.71 16.36
CA ILE A 629 20.06 -7.85 17.14
C ILE A 629 18.63 -7.83 16.58
N ASP A 630 18.47 -7.95 15.27
CA ASP A 630 17.17 -8.00 14.61
C ASP A 630 16.48 -9.35 14.86
N ALA A 631 17.24 -10.45 14.88
CA ALA A 631 16.76 -11.77 15.29
C ALA A 631 16.33 -11.80 16.76
N TYR A 632 17.13 -11.20 17.66
CA TYR A 632 16.77 -11.02 19.06
C TYR A 632 15.50 -10.17 19.21
N ASN A 633 15.40 -9.06 18.48
CA ASN A 633 14.23 -8.17 18.55
C ASN A 633 12.96 -8.87 18.06
N HIS A 634 13.04 -9.70 17.02
CA HIS A 634 11.94 -10.55 16.56
C HIS A 634 11.39 -11.42 17.70
N LEU A 635 12.25 -12.18 18.37
CA LEU A 635 11.86 -13.04 19.50
C LEU A 635 11.38 -12.23 20.70
N ASN A 636 12.09 -11.16 21.06
CA ASN A 636 11.73 -10.32 22.19
C ASN A 636 10.36 -9.64 21.98
N ASN A 637 10.01 -9.26 20.75
CA ASN A 637 8.71 -8.68 20.45
C ASN A 637 7.61 -9.75 20.53
N PHE A 638 7.86 -10.95 19.98
CA PHE A 638 6.95 -12.09 20.10
C PHE A 638 6.63 -12.43 21.57
N TYR A 639 7.65 -12.57 22.43
CA TYR A 639 7.43 -12.91 23.84
C TYR A 639 6.85 -11.74 24.67
N LYS A 640 7.11 -10.49 24.29
CA LYS A 640 6.39 -9.33 24.88
C LYS A 640 4.91 -9.40 24.53
N GLU A 641 4.57 -9.76 23.30
CA GLU A 641 3.20 -9.95 22.85
C GLU A 641 2.51 -11.09 23.55
N GLU A 642 3.12 -12.27 23.60
CA GLU A 642 2.58 -13.42 24.31
C GLU A 642 2.34 -13.11 25.79
N LYS A 643 3.29 -12.45 26.47
CA LYS A 643 3.10 -12.01 27.85
C LYS A 643 1.90 -11.06 27.97
N SER A 644 1.78 -10.09 27.08
CA SER A 644 0.66 -9.13 27.11
C SER A 644 -0.71 -9.75 26.78
N LYS A 645 -0.79 -10.78 25.92
CA LYS A 645 -2.05 -11.48 25.62
C LYS A 645 -2.53 -12.34 26.78
N LYS A 646 -1.60 -12.82 27.61
CA LYS A 646 -1.84 -13.78 28.69
C LYS A 646 -1.90 -13.14 30.09
N THR A 647 -1.64 -11.83 30.17
CA THR A 647 -1.80 -11.01 31.39
C THR A 647 -3.08 -10.19 31.25
N THR A 648 -4.05 -10.40 32.14
CA THR A 648 -5.25 -9.56 32.28
C THR A 648 -4.94 -8.44 33.27
N VAL A 649 -5.14 -7.19 32.87
CA VAL A 649 -5.14 -6.02 33.75
C VAL A 649 -6.59 -5.57 33.86
N ASN A 650 -7.14 -5.49 35.06
CA ASN A 650 -8.40 -4.79 35.31
C ASN A 650 -8.06 -3.30 35.53
N GLU A 651 -8.87 -2.39 35.01
CA GLU A 651 -8.70 -0.94 35.21
C GLU A 651 -9.14 -0.48 36.61
N ASP A 652 -9.78 -1.35 37.40
CA ASP A 652 -10.41 -0.98 38.68
C ASP A 652 -9.75 -1.55 39.95
N ASP A 653 -8.79 -2.49 39.87
CA ASP A 653 -8.13 -3.06 41.05
C ASP A 653 -6.68 -3.47 40.76
N ASP A 654 -5.74 -3.03 41.61
CA ASP A 654 -4.28 -3.27 41.55
C ASP A 654 -3.86 -4.75 41.76
N GLU A 655 -4.77 -5.74 41.64
CA GLU A 655 -4.45 -7.17 41.76
C GLU A 655 -4.70 -7.98 40.45
N PRO A 656 -3.72 -8.79 39.97
CA PRO A 656 -3.89 -9.62 38.78
C PRO A 656 -4.79 -10.86 39.06
N VAL A 657 -6.03 -10.84 38.58
CA VAL A 657 -7.08 -11.81 38.98
C VAL A 657 -6.99 -13.21 38.32
N ALA A 658 -6.36 -13.39 37.15
CA ALA A 658 -6.18 -14.74 36.59
C ALA A 658 -5.08 -14.80 35.51
N SER A 659 -4.13 -15.72 35.64
CA SER A 659 -3.13 -16.00 34.61
C SER A 659 -3.73 -16.92 33.55
N LYS A 660 -3.83 -16.49 32.28
CA LYS A 660 -4.21 -17.35 31.14
C LYS A 660 -3.07 -18.30 30.72
N LEU A 661 -2.01 -18.41 31.54
CA LEU A 661 -0.83 -19.22 31.29
C LEU A 661 -1.08 -20.65 31.76
N ASP A 662 -0.85 -21.61 30.88
CA ASP A 662 -0.74 -23.00 31.27
C ASP A 662 0.73 -23.39 31.57
N GLU A 663 0.96 -24.67 31.81
CA GLU A 663 2.30 -25.23 32.04
C GLU A 663 3.26 -25.01 30.86
N THR A 664 2.79 -25.24 29.62
CA THR A 664 3.58 -25.08 28.39
C THR A 664 3.94 -23.61 28.17
N ASP A 665 2.97 -22.70 28.30
CA ASP A 665 3.23 -21.25 28.18
C ASP A 665 4.23 -20.77 29.24
N THR A 666 4.08 -21.26 30.47
CA THR A 666 4.98 -20.95 31.58
C THR A 666 6.39 -21.45 31.31
N PHE A 667 6.55 -22.68 30.82
CA PHE A 667 7.84 -23.26 30.44
C PHE A 667 8.52 -22.42 29.34
N LEU A 668 7.82 -22.16 28.24
CA LEU A 668 8.38 -21.45 27.07
C LEU A 668 8.78 -20.01 27.39
N ILE A 669 7.98 -19.31 28.20
CA ILE A 669 8.28 -17.95 28.65
C ILE A 669 9.49 -17.96 29.59
N LYS A 670 9.49 -18.83 30.62
CA LYS A 670 10.63 -18.92 31.56
C LYS A 670 11.94 -19.25 30.82
N LEU A 671 11.90 -20.18 29.87
CA LEU A 671 13.05 -20.55 29.06
C LEU A 671 13.61 -19.35 28.28
N PHE A 672 12.76 -18.59 27.59
CA PHE A 672 13.20 -17.40 26.87
C PHE A 672 13.81 -16.35 27.81
N TYR A 673 13.13 -16.01 28.91
CA TYR A 673 13.62 -14.98 29.84
C TYR A 673 14.91 -15.40 30.57
N ALA A 674 15.12 -16.69 30.82
CA ALA A 674 16.37 -17.21 31.38
C ALA A 674 17.57 -16.96 30.45
N LYS A 675 17.40 -17.13 29.14
CA LYS A 675 18.47 -16.96 28.14
C LYS A 675 18.52 -15.54 27.54
N LYS A 676 17.49 -14.71 27.77
CA LYS A 676 17.30 -13.36 27.17
C LYS A 676 18.50 -12.44 27.35
N LYS A 677 19.08 -12.37 28.56
CA LYS A 677 20.22 -11.50 28.85
C LYS A 677 21.44 -11.88 28.01
N GLN A 678 21.75 -13.19 27.96
CA GLN A 678 22.85 -13.73 27.18
C GLN A 678 22.67 -13.46 25.68
N LEU A 679 21.47 -13.73 25.12
CA LEU A 679 21.17 -13.45 23.72
C LEU A 679 21.35 -11.96 23.37
N LYS A 680 20.91 -11.05 24.25
CA LYS A 680 21.05 -9.60 24.05
C LYS A 680 22.51 -9.14 24.09
N GLU A 681 23.31 -9.72 24.97
CA GLU A 681 24.74 -9.42 25.08
C GLU A 681 25.53 -9.95 23.87
N LEU A 682 25.24 -11.17 23.42
CA LEU A 682 25.84 -11.74 22.20
C LEU A 682 25.49 -10.90 20.97
N ALA A 683 24.22 -10.51 20.83
CA ALA A 683 23.75 -9.75 19.68
C ALA A 683 24.35 -8.35 19.52
N ARG A 684 25.00 -7.82 20.57
CA ARG A 684 25.68 -6.51 20.55
C ARG A 684 27.13 -6.59 20.11
N ARG A 685 27.71 -7.79 20.00
CA ARG A 685 29.12 -7.97 19.66
C ARG A 685 29.31 -7.92 18.14
N PRO A 686 29.99 -6.90 17.58
CA PRO A 686 30.17 -6.77 16.14
C PRO A 686 31.15 -7.82 15.56
N GLU A 687 31.97 -8.45 16.40
CA GLU A 687 32.92 -9.51 16.00
C GLU A 687 32.22 -10.74 15.38
N TYR A 688 30.97 -10.99 15.76
CA TYR A 688 30.14 -12.07 15.21
C TYR A 688 29.12 -11.57 14.17
N GLU A 689 29.30 -10.35 13.63
CA GLU A 689 28.44 -9.84 12.57
C GLU A 689 28.58 -10.68 11.29
N ASN A 690 27.44 -10.87 10.62
CA ASN A 690 27.29 -11.66 9.41
C ASN A 690 28.24 -11.20 8.29
N GLU A 691 28.96 -12.13 7.68
CA GLU A 691 29.92 -11.82 6.63
C GLU A 691 29.26 -11.20 5.38
N LYS A 692 28.02 -11.56 5.05
CA LYS A 692 27.27 -10.93 3.95
C LYS A 692 27.05 -9.44 4.19
N LEU A 693 26.82 -9.00 5.43
CA LEU A 693 26.72 -7.57 5.76
C LEU A 693 28.06 -6.87 5.58
N THR A 694 29.16 -7.53 5.92
CA THR A 694 30.51 -7.01 5.67
C THR A 694 30.76 -6.84 4.18
N GLN A 695 30.42 -7.86 3.37
CA GLN A 695 30.56 -7.80 1.92
C GLN A 695 29.64 -6.74 1.28
N LEU A 696 28.41 -6.62 1.78
CA LEU A 696 27.47 -5.57 1.37
C LEU A 696 28.03 -4.18 1.68
N ARG A 697 28.57 -3.98 2.89
CA ARG A 697 29.22 -2.72 3.28
C ARG A 697 30.36 -2.38 2.35
N ASN A 698 31.28 -3.32 2.10
CA ASN A 698 32.43 -3.08 1.23
C ASN A 698 31.98 -2.69 -0.20
N THR A 699 30.98 -3.39 -0.72
CA THR A 699 30.41 -3.11 -2.05
C THR A 699 29.78 -1.71 -2.11
N LEU A 700 28.99 -1.33 -1.09
CA LEU A 700 28.36 0.00 -1.03
C LEU A 700 29.41 1.11 -0.91
N MET A 701 30.40 0.95 -0.04
CA MET A 701 31.47 1.95 0.14
C MET A 701 32.29 2.13 -1.14
N GLU A 702 32.64 1.04 -1.82
CA GLU A 702 33.38 1.06 -3.10
C GLU A 702 32.60 1.84 -4.17
N GLU A 703 31.28 1.65 -4.25
CA GLU A 703 30.49 2.15 -5.38
C GLU A 703 29.98 3.57 -5.15
N PHE A 704 29.64 3.94 -3.93
CA PHE A 704 29.21 5.30 -3.59
C PHE A 704 30.37 6.30 -3.51
N THR A 705 31.62 5.83 -3.48
CA THR A 705 32.81 6.71 -3.57
C THR A 705 33.32 6.92 -5.00
N LYS A 706 32.84 6.13 -5.97
CA LYS A 706 33.22 6.28 -7.39
C LYS A 706 32.58 7.49 -8.08
N THR A 707 31.40 7.91 -7.64
CA THR A 707 30.60 8.94 -8.32
C THR A 707 29.93 9.88 -7.33
N ASP A 708 29.93 11.18 -7.62
CA ASP A 708 29.38 12.22 -6.72
C ASP A 708 27.85 12.11 -6.55
N GLU A 709 27.12 11.67 -7.58
CA GLU A 709 25.67 11.47 -7.56
C GLU A 709 25.26 9.98 -7.65
N ALA A 710 25.92 9.13 -6.87
CA ALA A 710 25.63 7.70 -6.85
C ALA A 710 24.18 7.41 -6.43
N ARG A 711 23.50 6.55 -7.19
CA ARG A 711 22.17 6.00 -6.87
C ARG A 711 22.19 4.48 -6.91
N GLY A 712 21.53 3.83 -5.96
CA GLY A 712 21.53 2.38 -5.86
C GLY A 712 20.23 1.73 -5.39
N ILE A 713 20.09 0.43 -5.65
CA ILE A 713 19.00 -0.42 -5.15
C ILE A 713 19.57 -1.70 -4.55
N ILE A 714 19.13 -2.06 -3.34
CA ILE A 714 19.34 -3.37 -2.73
C ILE A 714 18.03 -4.14 -2.75
N PHE A 715 18.00 -5.26 -3.46
CA PHE A 715 16.89 -6.20 -3.48
C PHE A 715 17.06 -7.27 -2.41
N THR A 716 16.06 -7.45 -1.56
CA THR A 716 16.03 -8.49 -0.52
C THR A 716 14.69 -9.24 -0.50
N LYS A 717 14.66 -10.42 0.13
CA LYS A 717 13.53 -11.36 0.08
C LYS A 717 12.32 -10.91 0.90
N THR A 718 12.53 -10.39 2.11
CA THR A 718 11.43 -10.17 3.07
C THR A 718 11.26 -8.70 3.43
N ARG A 719 10.05 -8.29 3.79
CA ARG A 719 9.77 -6.92 4.28
C ARG A 719 10.60 -6.58 5.52
N GLN A 720 10.73 -7.55 6.43
CA GLN A 720 11.53 -7.40 7.64
C GLN A 720 13.01 -7.17 7.34
N SER A 721 13.61 -7.92 6.39
CA SER A 721 15.00 -7.69 6.00
C SER A 721 15.19 -6.33 5.34
N ALA A 722 14.24 -5.84 4.52
CA ALA A 722 14.32 -4.52 3.94
C ALA A 722 14.34 -3.41 5.00
N PHE A 723 13.45 -3.49 5.99
CA PHE A 723 13.42 -2.55 7.12
C PHE A 723 14.68 -2.66 8.00
N ALA A 724 15.15 -3.87 8.29
CA ALA A 724 16.30 -4.06 9.15
C ALA A 724 17.62 -3.62 8.50
N LEU A 725 17.79 -3.85 7.19
CA LEU A 725 18.92 -3.29 6.44
C LEU A 725 18.87 -1.76 6.43
N PHE A 726 17.68 -1.16 6.32
CA PHE A 726 17.53 0.29 6.45
C PHE A 726 17.99 0.78 7.83
N GLN A 727 17.56 0.13 8.91
CA GLN A 727 18.02 0.46 10.27
C GLN A 727 19.54 0.26 10.41
N TRP A 728 20.10 -0.82 9.85
CA TRP A 728 21.54 -1.05 9.89
C TRP A 728 22.36 0.04 9.20
N ILE A 729 21.90 0.53 8.04
CA ILE A 729 22.55 1.65 7.36
C ILE A 729 22.39 2.93 8.19
N LYS A 730 21.20 3.19 8.72
CA LYS A 730 20.91 4.39 9.53
C LYS A 730 21.69 4.44 10.85
N ASP A 731 21.91 3.29 11.49
CA ASP A 731 22.62 3.18 12.76
C ASP A 731 24.14 3.35 12.61
N ASN A 732 24.68 3.35 11.39
CA ASN A 732 26.12 3.38 11.12
C ASN A 732 26.51 4.67 10.38
N THR A 733 27.14 5.60 11.09
CA THR A 733 27.49 6.94 10.61
C THR A 733 28.40 6.93 9.38
N LYS A 734 29.19 5.88 9.18
CA LYS A 734 30.08 5.77 8.01
C LYS A 734 29.34 5.81 6.68
N PHE A 735 28.11 5.31 6.63
CA PHE A 735 27.31 5.39 5.41
C PHE A 735 26.85 6.82 5.12
N GLU A 736 26.46 7.56 6.16
CA GLU A 736 26.10 8.98 6.04
C GLU A 736 27.32 9.84 5.66
N GLU A 737 28.49 9.54 6.21
CA GLU A 737 29.77 10.19 5.88
C GLU A 737 30.13 10.08 4.38
N VAL A 738 29.81 8.96 3.72
CA VAL A 738 29.99 8.78 2.27
C VAL A 738 28.77 9.21 1.45
N GLY A 739 27.80 9.89 2.07
CA GLY A 739 26.64 10.47 1.40
C GLY A 739 25.47 9.52 1.15
N ILE A 740 25.46 8.30 1.72
CA ILE A 740 24.34 7.36 1.56
C ILE A 740 23.14 7.79 2.42
N LYS A 741 22.03 8.04 1.74
CA LYS A 741 20.70 8.36 2.29
C LYS A 741 19.74 7.25 1.88
N ALA A 742 19.63 6.23 2.73
CA ALA A 742 18.85 5.04 2.44
C ALA A 742 17.37 5.18 2.84
N HIS A 743 16.49 4.47 2.14
CA HIS A 743 15.11 4.23 2.56
C HIS A 743 14.60 2.87 2.07
N TYR A 744 13.71 2.22 2.81
CA TYR A 744 13.10 0.96 2.36
C TYR A 744 11.89 1.19 1.44
N LEU A 745 11.60 0.21 0.59
CA LEU A 745 10.45 0.19 -0.33
C LEU A 745 9.84 -1.23 -0.40
N ILE A 746 8.66 -1.41 0.20
CA ILE A 746 8.00 -2.73 0.31
C ILE A 746 6.58 -2.70 -0.28
N GLY A 747 6.07 -3.86 -0.70
CA GLY A 747 4.74 -3.96 -1.35
C GLY A 747 3.56 -3.65 -0.42
N ALA A 748 2.40 -3.31 -1.02
CA ALA A 748 1.21 -2.83 -0.30
C ALA A 748 0.25 -3.93 0.23
N GLY A 749 0.48 -5.20 -0.13
CA GLY A 749 -0.43 -6.29 0.26
C GLY A 749 -0.51 -6.53 1.78
N HIS A 750 -1.68 -6.87 2.29
CA HIS A 750 -1.95 -7.11 3.71
C HIS A 750 -1.73 -8.57 4.17
N ASN A 751 -1.12 -9.41 3.34
CA ASN A 751 -0.96 -10.86 3.58
C ASN A 751 0.30 -11.25 4.39
N SER A 752 1.14 -10.29 4.79
CA SER A 752 2.35 -10.52 5.58
C SER A 752 2.13 -10.14 7.06
N GLU A 753 2.87 -10.77 7.98
CA GLU A 753 2.92 -10.33 9.39
C GLU A 753 3.54 -8.92 9.53
N PHE A 754 4.35 -8.49 8.57
CA PHE A 754 4.99 -7.18 8.58
C PHE A 754 4.10 -6.11 7.92
N LYS A 755 3.93 -4.95 8.58
CA LYS A 755 3.11 -3.82 8.13
C LYS A 755 3.47 -3.45 6.67
N PRO A 756 2.49 -3.39 5.74
CA PRO A 756 2.74 -2.95 4.37
C PRO A 756 3.04 -1.45 4.31
N MET A 757 3.63 -1.00 3.20
CA MET A 757 3.59 0.42 2.82
C MET A 757 2.34 0.69 1.98
N THR A 758 1.71 1.84 2.17
CA THR A 758 0.63 2.31 1.31
C THR A 758 1.16 2.66 -0.09
N GLN A 759 0.28 2.72 -1.09
CA GLN A 759 0.68 3.16 -2.44
C GLN A 759 1.19 4.61 -2.46
N ASN A 760 0.64 5.48 -1.60
CA ASN A 760 1.08 6.87 -1.48
C ASN A 760 2.49 6.96 -0.91
N GLU A 761 2.81 6.20 0.15
CA GLU A 761 4.17 6.12 0.71
C GLU A 761 5.18 5.63 -0.35
N GLN A 762 4.83 4.59 -1.11
CA GLN A 762 5.71 4.10 -2.20
C GLN A 762 5.98 5.20 -3.23
N ARG A 763 4.94 5.94 -3.65
CA ARG A 763 5.06 7.04 -4.63
C ARG A 763 5.94 8.17 -4.09
N GLU A 764 5.78 8.53 -2.83
CA GLU A 764 6.57 9.56 -2.16
C GLU A 764 8.06 9.19 -2.11
N ILE A 765 8.39 7.95 -1.70
CA ILE A 765 9.78 7.47 -1.65
C ILE A 765 10.41 7.42 -3.05
N ILE A 766 9.67 6.99 -4.07
CA ILE A 766 10.16 7.01 -5.46
C ILE A 766 10.41 8.44 -5.95
N SER A 767 9.54 9.40 -5.56
CA SER A 767 9.74 10.83 -5.86
C SER A 767 10.99 11.38 -5.19
N LYS A 768 11.17 11.11 -3.88
CA LYS A 768 12.37 11.46 -3.11
C LYS A 768 13.64 10.84 -3.70
N PHE A 769 13.55 9.61 -4.22
CA PHE A 769 14.66 8.95 -4.90
C PHE A 769 15.04 9.64 -6.22
N ARG A 770 14.06 10.04 -7.02
CA ARG A 770 14.30 10.80 -8.25
C ARG A 770 14.91 12.18 -7.97
N ALA A 771 14.45 12.85 -6.92
CA ALA A 771 14.94 14.16 -6.49
C ALA A 771 16.35 14.11 -5.87
N GLY A 772 16.84 12.92 -5.48
CA GLY A 772 18.15 12.75 -4.83
C GLY A 772 18.13 12.89 -3.31
N ASN A 773 16.98 13.18 -2.69
CA ASN A 773 16.81 13.20 -1.23
C ASN A 773 17.04 11.81 -0.61
N VAL A 774 16.73 10.76 -1.36
CA VAL A 774 17.09 9.36 -1.08
C VAL A 774 17.96 8.89 -2.24
N ASN A 775 19.07 8.23 -1.99
CA ASN A 775 19.95 7.74 -3.04
C ASN A 775 20.20 6.22 -2.97
N LEU A 776 19.70 5.54 -1.93
CA LEU A 776 19.73 4.08 -1.84
C LEU A 776 18.36 3.51 -1.46
N LEU A 777 17.74 2.74 -2.36
CA LEU A 777 16.49 2.03 -2.08
C LEU A 777 16.76 0.61 -1.59
N ILE A 778 16.11 0.20 -0.51
CA ILE A 778 16.16 -1.17 -0.02
C ILE A 778 14.79 -1.79 -0.27
N ALA A 779 14.67 -2.54 -1.37
CA ALA A 779 13.40 -2.98 -1.90
C ALA A 779 13.20 -4.50 -1.83
N THR A 780 11.95 -4.93 -1.75
CA THR A 780 11.58 -6.29 -2.17
C THR A 780 11.37 -6.34 -3.69
N THR A 781 10.78 -7.41 -4.22
CA THR A 781 10.44 -7.54 -5.66
C THR A 781 9.50 -6.44 -6.21
N VAL A 782 8.99 -5.54 -5.35
CA VAL A 782 8.14 -4.41 -5.73
C VAL A 782 8.83 -3.48 -6.74
N ALA A 783 10.15 -3.30 -6.61
CA ALA A 783 10.95 -2.41 -7.46
C ALA A 783 11.54 -3.09 -8.71
N GLU A 784 11.37 -4.41 -8.87
CA GLU A 784 11.89 -5.12 -10.05
C GLU A 784 11.14 -4.65 -11.31
N GLU A 785 9.80 -4.66 -11.27
CA GLU A 785 8.94 -4.44 -12.45
C GLU A 785 8.03 -3.20 -12.33
N GLY A 786 7.75 -2.54 -13.47
CA GLY A 786 6.63 -1.61 -13.65
C GLY A 786 6.81 -0.21 -13.05
N LEU A 787 7.42 -0.09 -11.87
CA LEU A 787 7.64 1.24 -11.28
C LEU A 787 8.74 1.98 -12.04
N ASP A 788 8.50 3.23 -12.42
CA ASP A 788 9.52 4.10 -13.00
C ASP A 788 10.45 4.62 -11.90
N ILE A 789 11.62 4.01 -11.83
CA ILE A 789 12.69 4.32 -10.88
C ILE A 789 13.83 4.95 -11.68
N LYS A 790 14.46 6.00 -11.11
CA LYS A 790 15.62 6.67 -11.71
C LYS A 790 16.75 5.66 -11.93
N GLU A 791 17.57 5.93 -12.91
CA GLU A 791 18.71 5.11 -13.31
C GLU A 791 19.69 4.99 -12.15
N CYS A 792 20.21 3.78 -11.94
CA CYS A 792 21.09 3.47 -10.83
C CYS A 792 22.50 3.15 -11.33
N ASN A 793 23.49 3.52 -10.52
CA ASN A 793 24.89 3.12 -10.66
C ASN A 793 25.07 1.69 -10.15
N ILE A 794 24.40 1.30 -9.06
CA ILE A 794 24.51 -0.05 -8.51
C ILE A 794 23.15 -0.69 -8.22
N VAL A 795 23.01 -1.95 -8.63
CA VAL A 795 21.90 -2.82 -8.22
C VAL A 795 22.47 -4.06 -7.54
N ILE A 796 22.13 -4.25 -6.27
CA ILE A 796 22.56 -5.41 -5.47
C ILE A 796 21.38 -6.34 -5.25
N ARG A 797 21.53 -7.63 -5.55
CA ARG A 797 20.64 -8.69 -5.09
C ARG A 797 21.23 -9.32 -3.85
N TYR A 798 20.65 -9.04 -2.70
CA TYR A 798 21.13 -9.49 -1.40
C TYR A 798 20.43 -10.79 -1.01
N GLY A 799 21.02 -11.92 -1.39
CA GLY A 799 20.48 -13.27 -1.18
C GLY A 799 19.17 -13.56 -1.95
N LEU A 800 18.67 -12.62 -2.76
CA LEU A 800 17.44 -12.77 -3.54
C LEU A 800 17.75 -13.26 -4.94
N VAL A 801 17.29 -14.46 -5.26
CA VAL A 801 17.30 -15.02 -6.63
C VAL A 801 15.93 -15.60 -6.91
N THR A 802 15.24 -15.03 -7.90
CA THR A 802 13.87 -15.40 -8.30
C THR A 802 13.88 -16.14 -9.64
N ASN A 803 13.53 -15.48 -10.74
CA ASN A 803 13.49 -16.03 -12.08
C ASN A 803 14.29 -15.16 -13.07
N GLU A 804 14.40 -15.61 -14.32
CA GLU A 804 15.15 -14.94 -15.38
C GLU A 804 14.55 -13.58 -15.78
N ILE A 805 13.23 -13.42 -15.70
CA ILE A 805 12.55 -12.15 -16.06
C ILE A 805 12.92 -11.07 -15.05
N ALA A 806 12.76 -11.37 -13.76
CA ALA A 806 13.10 -10.48 -12.66
C ALA A 806 14.61 -10.18 -12.62
N MET A 807 15.46 -11.15 -12.99
CA MET A 807 16.90 -10.92 -13.14
C MET A 807 17.19 -9.85 -14.20
N VAL A 808 16.60 -9.97 -15.40
CA VAL A 808 16.77 -9.01 -16.50
C VAL A 808 16.20 -7.64 -16.14
N GLN A 809 15.04 -7.57 -15.50
CA GLN A 809 14.40 -6.32 -15.09
C GLN A 809 15.20 -5.61 -13.99
N ALA A 810 15.68 -6.32 -12.97
CA ALA A 810 16.54 -5.78 -11.92
C ALA A 810 17.86 -5.27 -12.51
N ARG A 811 18.50 -6.05 -13.39
CA ARG A 811 19.69 -5.61 -14.13
C ARG A 811 19.42 -4.34 -14.94
N GLY A 812 18.26 -4.23 -15.59
CA GLY A 812 17.84 -3.04 -16.35
C GLY A 812 17.58 -1.78 -15.52
N ARG A 813 17.68 -1.83 -14.19
CA ARG A 813 17.70 -0.65 -13.32
C ARG A 813 19.10 -0.04 -13.19
N ALA A 814 20.15 -0.88 -13.29
CA ALA A 814 21.54 -0.46 -13.38
C ALA A 814 21.85 -0.10 -14.84
N ARG A 815 21.64 1.18 -15.18
CA ARG A 815 21.81 1.70 -16.55
C ARG A 815 22.42 3.10 -16.60
N ALA A 816 22.89 3.60 -15.46
CA ALA A 816 23.78 4.76 -15.46
C ALA A 816 25.15 4.36 -16.05
N ASP A 817 25.96 5.35 -16.41
CA ASP A 817 27.33 5.10 -16.82
C ASP A 817 28.11 4.40 -15.70
N GLU A 818 29.01 3.49 -16.10
CA GLU A 818 29.81 2.64 -15.21
C GLU A 818 28.99 1.82 -14.19
N SER A 819 27.75 1.48 -14.54
CA SER A 819 26.87 0.77 -13.61
C SER A 819 27.23 -0.70 -13.38
N THR A 820 26.91 -1.20 -12.18
CA THR A 820 27.23 -2.54 -11.70
C THR A 820 25.97 -3.29 -11.24
N TYR A 821 25.96 -4.59 -11.49
CA TYR A 821 24.95 -5.53 -11.01
C TYR A 821 25.61 -6.59 -10.15
N VAL A 822 25.24 -6.66 -8.88
CA VAL A 822 25.96 -7.47 -7.87
C VAL A 822 25.02 -8.50 -7.24
N LEU A 823 25.42 -9.77 -7.23
CA LEU A 823 24.79 -10.78 -6.36
C LEU A 823 25.64 -10.97 -5.11
N VAL A 824 25.09 -10.63 -3.94
CA VAL A 824 25.70 -10.92 -2.64
C VAL A 824 25.03 -12.16 -2.06
N ALA A 825 25.77 -13.25 -1.86
CA ALA A 825 25.24 -14.52 -1.39
C ALA A 825 26.21 -15.25 -0.46
N SER A 826 25.69 -16.16 0.36
CA SER A 826 26.53 -17.09 1.14
C SER A 826 26.83 -18.32 0.30
N GLY A 827 28.05 -18.85 0.38
CA GLY A 827 28.49 -20.02 -0.39
C GLY A 827 27.59 -21.25 -0.22
N GLY A 828 27.01 -21.47 0.96
CA GLY A 828 26.11 -22.60 1.24
C GLY A 828 24.64 -22.40 0.83
N SER A 829 24.25 -21.21 0.36
CA SER A 829 22.83 -20.85 0.17
C SER A 829 22.20 -21.36 -1.13
N GLY A 830 23.00 -21.92 -2.05
CA GLY A 830 22.53 -22.33 -3.37
C GLY A 830 22.09 -21.17 -4.27
N ALA A 831 22.34 -19.91 -3.88
CA ALA A 831 21.87 -18.74 -4.61
C ALA A 831 22.70 -18.47 -5.88
N VAL A 832 24.02 -18.70 -5.82
CA VAL A 832 24.93 -18.50 -6.96
C VAL A 832 24.59 -19.48 -8.09
N GLU A 833 24.33 -20.74 -7.75
CA GLU A 833 23.93 -21.79 -8.68
C GLU A 833 22.59 -21.47 -9.34
N ARG A 834 21.61 -20.99 -8.55
CA ARG A 834 20.31 -20.57 -9.08
C ARG A 834 20.42 -19.36 -10.01
N GLU A 835 21.31 -18.41 -9.71
CA GLU A 835 21.55 -17.27 -10.59
C GLU A 835 22.22 -17.72 -11.90
N ASN A 836 23.18 -18.64 -11.84
CA ASN A 836 23.78 -19.25 -13.03
C ASN A 836 22.74 -20.00 -13.89
N VAL A 837 21.77 -20.67 -13.27
CA VAL A 837 20.63 -21.28 -13.99
C VAL A 837 19.77 -20.20 -14.66
N ASN A 838 19.53 -19.05 -14.02
CA ASN A 838 18.79 -17.94 -14.64
C ASN A 838 19.55 -17.30 -15.81
N ILE A 839 20.88 -17.16 -15.71
CA ILE A 839 21.75 -16.73 -16.83
C ILE A 839 21.63 -17.71 -18.00
N PHE A 840 21.68 -19.01 -17.73
CA PHE A 840 21.51 -20.02 -18.76
C PHE A 840 20.12 -19.97 -19.41
N ARG A 841 19.07 -19.71 -18.62
CA ARG A 841 17.70 -19.52 -19.11
C ARG A 841 17.56 -18.27 -19.99
N GLU A 842 18.21 -17.17 -19.63
CA GLU A 842 18.26 -15.96 -20.44
C GLU A 842 18.89 -16.24 -21.82
N GLN A 843 20.03 -16.94 -21.86
CA GLN A 843 20.66 -17.33 -23.12
C GLN A 843 19.78 -18.27 -23.95
N MET A 844 19.12 -19.22 -23.28
CA MET A 844 18.18 -20.15 -23.91
C MET A 844 16.96 -19.41 -24.50
N MET A 845 16.45 -18.39 -23.81
CA MET A 845 15.37 -17.54 -24.28
C MET A 845 15.73 -16.87 -25.61
N TYR A 846 16.88 -16.20 -25.70
CA TYR A 846 17.30 -15.55 -26.94
C TYR A 846 17.48 -16.54 -28.10
N ARG A 847 17.98 -17.76 -27.82
CA ARG A 847 18.05 -18.83 -28.82
C ARG A 847 16.65 -19.30 -29.26
N ALA A 848 15.71 -19.44 -28.34
CA ALA A 848 14.33 -19.81 -28.63
C ALA A 848 13.63 -18.73 -29.47
N ILE A 849 13.78 -17.46 -29.12
CA ILE A 849 13.24 -16.31 -29.89
C ILE A 849 13.72 -16.37 -31.34
N ARG A 850 15.03 -16.50 -31.57
CA ARG A 850 15.59 -16.61 -32.93
C ARG A 850 15.05 -17.81 -33.71
N ARG A 851 14.81 -18.95 -33.06
CA ARG A 851 14.21 -20.12 -33.70
C ARG A 851 12.76 -19.88 -34.10
N VAL A 852 11.98 -19.25 -33.23
CA VAL A 852 10.58 -18.89 -33.50
C VAL A 852 10.51 -17.88 -34.64
N GLN A 853 11.37 -16.85 -34.66
CA GLN A 853 11.41 -15.85 -35.74
C GLN A 853 11.82 -16.42 -37.10
N ARG A 854 12.69 -17.43 -37.12
CA ARG A 854 13.14 -18.13 -38.34
C ARG A 854 12.22 -19.28 -38.77
N MET A 855 11.19 -19.59 -37.97
CA MET A 855 10.26 -20.67 -38.25
C MET A 855 9.47 -20.36 -39.52
N ARG A 856 9.20 -21.39 -40.35
CA ARG A 856 8.35 -21.21 -41.52
C ARG A 856 6.95 -20.80 -41.08
N GLN A 857 6.33 -19.86 -41.79
CA GLN A 857 5.06 -19.28 -41.39
C GLN A 857 3.95 -20.33 -41.23
N GLU A 858 3.90 -21.35 -42.09
CA GLU A 858 2.92 -22.45 -41.98
C GLU A 858 3.12 -23.29 -40.71
N GLU A 859 4.37 -23.62 -40.37
CA GLU A 859 4.69 -24.35 -39.15
C GLU A 859 4.34 -23.53 -37.90
N TYR A 860 4.68 -22.24 -37.91
CA TYR A 860 4.34 -21.31 -36.85
C TYR A 860 2.83 -21.25 -36.63
N LEU A 861 2.05 -20.98 -37.69
CA LEU A 861 0.59 -20.90 -37.61
C LEU A 861 -0.04 -22.19 -37.10
N ASN A 862 0.43 -23.36 -37.54
CA ASN A 862 -0.05 -24.65 -37.05
C ASN A 862 0.19 -24.84 -35.55
N LYS A 863 1.40 -24.52 -35.07
CA LYS A 863 1.74 -24.58 -33.63
C LYS A 863 0.90 -23.59 -32.82
N ILE A 864 0.76 -22.35 -33.29
CA ILE A 864 -0.04 -21.31 -32.63
C ILE A 864 -1.50 -21.75 -32.48
N GLN A 865 -2.13 -22.26 -33.55
CA GLN A 865 -3.51 -22.75 -33.50
C GLN A 865 -3.68 -23.90 -32.51
N GLY A 866 -2.72 -24.83 -32.47
CA GLY A 866 -2.70 -25.93 -31.49
C GLY A 866 -2.71 -25.43 -30.05
N PHE A 867 -1.81 -24.50 -29.71
CA PHE A 867 -1.75 -23.91 -28.36
C PHE A 867 -2.99 -23.08 -28.01
N GLN A 868 -3.57 -22.35 -28.97
CA GLN A 868 -4.82 -21.60 -28.76
C GLN A 868 -5.97 -22.53 -28.37
N MET A 869 -6.14 -23.65 -29.09
CA MET A 869 -7.16 -24.64 -28.78
C MET A 869 -6.94 -25.28 -27.41
N GLN A 870 -5.68 -25.63 -27.10
CA GLN A 870 -5.31 -26.15 -25.78
C GLN A 870 -5.66 -25.17 -24.66
N SER A 871 -5.29 -23.89 -24.80
CA SER A 871 -5.53 -22.85 -23.79
C SER A 871 -7.04 -22.67 -23.49
N ILE A 872 -7.90 -22.71 -24.52
CA ILE A 872 -9.35 -22.64 -24.35
C ILE A 872 -9.89 -23.90 -23.65
N MET A 873 -9.41 -25.08 -24.02
CA MET A 873 -9.83 -26.35 -23.43
C MET A 873 -9.43 -26.45 -21.95
N GLU A 874 -8.23 -26.00 -21.59
CA GLU A 874 -7.77 -25.93 -20.20
C GLU A 874 -8.72 -25.08 -19.33
N LYS A 875 -9.15 -23.91 -19.81
CA LYS A 875 -10.13 -23.07 -19.09
C LYS A 875 -11.48 -23.76 -18.95
N LYS A 876 -11.97 -24.42 -20.00
CA LYS A 876 -13.25 -25.18 -19.94
C LYS A 876 -13.19 -26.31 -18.92
N MET A 877 -12.10 -27.08 -18.91
CA MET A 877 -11.91 -28.17 -17.96
C MET A 877 -11.81 -27.65 -16.52
N LYS A 878 -11.12 -26.52 -16.31
CA LYS A 878 -11.07 -25.86 -15.00
C LYS A 878 -12.44 -25.37 -14.55
N ALA A 879 -13.19 -24.68 -15.41
CA ALA A 879 -14.55 -24.23 -15.09
C ALA A 879 -15.47 -25.40 -14.71
N LYS A 880 -15.39 -26.53 -15.42
CA LYS A 880 -16.11 -27.76 -15.06
C LYS A 880 -15.70 -28.32 -13.69
N ARG A 881 -14.41 -28.28 -13.34
CA ARG A 881 -13.93 -28.66 -11.99
C ARG A 881 -14.43 -27.72 -10.90
N ASP A 882 -14.46 -26.42 -11.18
CA ASP A 882 -14.95 -25.42 -10.22
C ASP A 882 -16.47 -25.52 -10.02
N GLN A 883 -17.25 -25.81 -11.07
CA GLN A 883 -18.70 -26.11 -10.97
C GLN A 883 -18.99 -27.39 -10.18
N LEU A 884 -18.10 -28.39 -10.23
CA LEU A 884 -18.23 -29.64 -9.47
C LEU A 884 -17.93 -29.47 -7.97
N LYS A 885 -17.43 -28.32 -7.51
CA LYS A 885 -17.28 -28.05 -6.08
C LYS A 885 -18.68 -27.85 -5.48
N THR A 886 -19.22 -28.91 -4.87
CA THR A 886 -20.52 -28.87 -4.19
C THR A 886 -20.40 -28.08 -2.88
N TYR A 887 -20.89 -26.85 -2.85
CA TYR A 887 -21.11 -26.13 -1.61
C TYR A 887 -22.38 -26.66 -0.95
N LYS A 888 -22.31 -27.03 0.33
CA LYS A 888 -23.50 -27.38 1.10
C LYS A 888 -24.16 -26.08 1.57
N GLU A 889 -25.46 -25.96 1.38
CA GLU A 889 -26.22 -24.75 1.74
C GLU A 889 -26.54 -24.65 3.23
N ASN A 890 -26.33 -25.72 4.01
CA ASN A 890 -26.70 -25.76 5.41
C ASN A 890 -25.51 -25.37 6.33
N PRO A 891 -25.47 -24.16 6.91
CA PRO A 891 -24.38 -23.69 7.77
C PRO A 891 -24.30 -24.46 9.09
N SER A 892 -25.41 -25.04 9.55
CA SER A 892 -25.49 -25.80 10.80
C SER A 892 -24.59 -27.04 10.83
N LEU A 893 -24.08 -27.48 9.68
CA LEU A 893 -23.22 -28.66 9.56
C LEU A 893 -21.82 -28.47 10.14
N VAL A 894 -21.44 -27.23 10.45
CA VAL A 894 -20.12 -26.90 10.96
C VAL A 894 -20.19 -26.17 12.29
N THR A 895 -19.18 -26.40 13.13
CA THR A 895 -18.92 -25.62 14.34
C THR A 895 -17.46 -25.18 14.37
N PHE A 896 -17.20 -24.06 15.04
CA PHE A 896 -15.88 -23.46 15.12
C PHE A 896 -15.32 -23.60 16.54
N LEU A 897 -14.20 -24.31 16.63
CA LEU A 897 -13.44 -24.48 17.86
C LEU A 897 -12.24 -23.53 17.82
N CYS A 898 -11.88 -22.95 18.96
CA CYS A 898 -10.67 -22.12 19.03
C CYS A 898 -9.43 -22.98 18.71
N LYS A 899 -8.58 -22.53 17.77
CA LYS A 899 -7.38 -23.31 17.39
C LYS A 899 -6.42 -23.60 18.53
N ASN A 900 -6.49 -22.84 19.62
CA ASN A 900 -5.58 -22.95 20.76
C ASN A 900 -6.19 -23.78 21.91
N CYS A 901 -7.36 -23.41 22.44
CA CYS A 901 -7.95 -24.11 23.58
C CYS A 901 -8.99 -25.18 23.21
N HIS A 902 -9.33 -25.36 21.93
CA HIS A 902 -10.32 -26.33 21.44
C HIS A 902 -11.75 -26.18 21.98
N LYS A 903 -12.01 -25.21 22.85
CA LYS A 903 -13.36 -24.85 23.30
C LYS A 903 -14.21 -24.41 22.11
N LEU A 904 -15.47 -24.85 22.11
CA LEU A 904 -16.50 -24.45 21.16
C LEU A 904 -16.78 -22.95 21.29
N LYS A 905 -16.78 -22.23 20.16
CA LYS A 905 -16.98 -20.77 20.12
C LYS A 905 -18.22 -20.33 19.36
N CYS A 906 -18.51 -20.95 18.22
CA CYS A 906 -19.75 -20.68 17.49
C CYS A 906 -20.16 -21.83 16.56
N SER A 907 -21.43 -21.82 16.18
CA SER A 907 -22.02 -22.62 15.10
C SER A 907 -21.87 -21.90 13.77
N GLY A 908 -21.95 -22.62 12.65
CA GLY A 908 -22.04 -22.01 11.33
C GLY A 908 -23.29 -21.18 11.10
N GLU A 909 -24.36 -21.42 11.87
CA GLU A 909 -25.57 -20.59 11.87
C GLU A 909 -25.33 -19.19 12.44
N ASP A 910 -24.30 -19.03 13.27
CA ASP A 910 -23.98 -17.74 13.91
C ASP A 910 -23.21 -16.81 12.96
N ILE A 911 -22.80 -17.32 11.79
CA ILE A 911 -21.95 -16.61 10.84
C ILE A 911 -22.80 -16.01 9.72
N GLN A 912 -22.67 -14.70 9.55
CA GLN A 912 -23.23 -13.96 8.43
C GLN A 912 -22.13 -13.26 7.64
N VAL A 913 -22.43 -12.85 6.41
CA VAL A 913 -21.46 -12.24 5.49
C VAL A 913 -21.87 -10.82 5.13
N ILE A 914 -20.99 -9.86 5.39
CA ILE A 914 -21.11 -8.45 4.97
C ILE A 914 -20.31 -8.25 3.68
N GLU A 915 -20.89 -7.54 2.70
CA GLU A 915 -20.26 -7.24 1.40
C GLU A 915 -19.72 -8.50 0.68
N ASN A 916 -20.35 -9.67 0.87
CA ASN A 916 -19.89 -10.96 0.35
C ASN A 916 -18.45 -11.37 0.72
N MET A 917 -17.83 -10.72 1.70
CA MET A 917 -16.43 -10.96 2.08
C MET A 917 -16.19 -11.09 3.58
N HIS A 918 -16.77 -10.20 4.37
CA HIS A 918 -16.50 -10.10 5.80
C HIS A 918 -17.41 -11.05 6.57
N HIS A 919 -16.83 -12.09 7.17
CA HIS A 919 -17.57 -13.07 7.95
C HIS A 919 -17.62 -12.62 9.41
N VAL A 920 -18.81 -12.34 9.90
CA VAL A 920 -19.07 -11.81 11.25
C VAL A 920 -19.89 -12.78 12.07
N ASN A 921 -19.68 -12.77 13.38
CA ASN A 921 -20.60 -13.43 14.30
C ASN A 921 -21.65 -12.42 14.79
N VAL A 922 -22.92 -12.80 14.74
CA VAL A 922 -24.04 -11.89 15.03
C VAL A 922 -24.75 -12.16 16.36
N LYS A 923 -24.32 -13.17 17.11
CA LYS A 923 -24.91 -13.50 18.43
C LYS A 923 -24.39 -12.60 19.53
N LYS A 924 -25.29 -12.06 20.35
CA LYS A 924 -24.93 -11.24 21.52
C LYS A 924 -24.13 -12.06 22.55
N GLU A 925 -24.46 -13.34 22.74
CA GLU A 925 -23.73 -14.22 23.67
C GLU A 925 -22.27 -14.47 23.25
N PHE A 926 -21.92 -14.17 22.00
CA PHE A 926 -20.54 -14.30 21.53
C PHE A 926 -19.60 -13.28 22.20
N GLN A 927 -20.12 -12.13 22.65
CA GLN A 927 -19.35 -11.08 23.33
C GLN A 927 -18.67 -11.59 24.61
N ASP A 928 -19.30 -12.54 25.31
CA ASP A 928 -18.77 -13.12 26.54
C ASP A 928 -17.53 -14.01 26.32
N LEU A 929 -17.30 -14.44 25.07
CA LEU A 929 -16.27 -15.42 24.72
C LEU A 929 -14.92 -14.79 24.33
N TYR A 930 -14.88 -13.48 24.10
CA TYR A 930 -13.67 -12.77 23.70
C TYR A 930 -13.39 -11.54 24.57
N SER A 931 -12.18 -11.01 24.46
CA SER A 931 -11.77 -9.71 24.98
C SER A 931 -11.17 -8.89 23.83
N ILE A 932 -11.34 -7.58 23.87
CA ILE A 932 -10.84 -6.65 22.86
C ILE A 932 -9.51 -6.07 23.33
N ARG A 933 -8.57 -5.92 22.41
CA ARG A 933 -7.30 -5.24 22.66
C ARG A 933 -7.06 -4.16 21.61
N GLU A 934 -6.40 -3.08 21.97
CA GLU A 934 -5.88 -2.14 20.99
C GLU A 934 -4.98 -2.82 19.95
N ASN A 935 -5.25 -2.54 18.68
CA ASN A 935 -4.47 -3.06 17.59
C ASN A 935 -3.21 -2.21 17.40
N LYS A 936 -2.04 -2.82 17.61
CA LYS A 936 -0.74 -2.13 17.48
C LYS A 936 -0.47 -1.55 16.10
N THR A 937 -1.06 -2.11 15.04
CA THR A 937 -0.91 -1.56 13.68
C THR A 937 -1.58 -0.19 13.51
N LEU A 938 -2.47 0.17 14.43
CA LEU A 938 -3.22 1.44 14.48
C LEU A 938 -2.69 2.41 15.56
N GLN A 939 -1.50 2.16 16.12
CA GLN A 939 -0.88 3.07 17.11
C GLN A 939 -0.49 4.43 16.51
N GLU A 940 -0.43 4.55 15.18
CA GLU A 940 -0.37 5.83 14.47
C GLU A 940 -1.80 6.33 14.25
N LYS A 941 -2.25 7.25 15.13
CA LYS A 941 -3.59 7.86 15.06
C LYS A 941 -3.73 8.67 13.76
N HIS A 942 -4.67 8.27 12.91
CA HIS A 942 -5.22 9.11 11.82
C HIS A 942 -6.68 9.43 12.13
N ALA A 943 -7.14 10.62 11.73
CA ALA A 943 -8.38 11.24 12.22
C ALA A 943 -9.69 10.58 11.73
N ASP A 944 -9.62 9.69 10.73
CA ASP A 944 -10.83 9.33 9.95
C ASP A 944 -11.41 7.93 10.25
N TYR A 945 -10.86 7.18 11.23
CA TYR A 945 -11.48 5.92 11.68
C TYR A 945 -11.13 5.57 13.14
N GLN A 946 -12.13 5.12 13.91
CA GLN A 946 -11.97 4.63 15.28
C GLN A 946 -11.79 3.10 15.32
N THR A 947 -10.66 2.68 15.91
CA THR A 947 -10.42 1.41 16.65
C THR A 947 -11.00 0.10 16.09
N ASN A 948 -10.29 -0.54 15.13
CA ASN A 948 -10.42 -1.99 14.92
C ASN A 948 -9.65 -2.73 16.02
N GLY A 949 -10.26 -2.88 17.19
CA GLY A 949 -9.70 -3.68 18.29
C GLY A 949 -9.46 -5.13 17.84
N GLU A 950 -8.34 -5.73 18.26
CA GLU A 950 -8.05 -7.14 18.03
C GLU A 950 -8.90 -8.00 18.97
N ILE A 951 -9.59 -9.00 18.40
CA ILE A 951 -10.41 -9.96 19.13
C ILE A 951 -9.53 -11.11 19.57
N ILE A 952 -9.42 -11.33 20.88
CA ILE A 952 -8.66 -12.43 21.47
C ILE A 952 -9.55 -13.32 22.33
N CYS A 953 -9.28 -14.63 22.33
CA CYS A 953 -9.98 -15.61 23.17
C CYS A 953 -9.85 -15.26 24.65
N LYS A 954 -10.97 -15.21 25.38
CA LYS A 954 -10.98 -14.96 26.82
C LYS A 954 -10.23 -16.05 27.61
N ASP A 955 -10.34 -17.31 27.18
CA ASP A 955 -9.75 -18.45 27.88
C ASP A 955 -8.24 -18.62 27.69
N CYS A 956 -7.71 -18.28 26.51
CA CYS A 956 -6.33 -18.65 26.13
C CYS A 956 -5.55 -17.58 25.38
N GLY A 957 -6.13 -16.39 25.17
CA GLY A 957 -5.45 -15.26 24.52
C GLY A 957 -5.20 -15.41 23.02
N GLN A 958 -5.70 -16.47 22.38
CA GLN A 958 -5.58 -16.66 20.93
C GLN A 958 -6.30 -15.57 20.15
N ALA A 959 -5.61 -14.87 19.27
CA ALA A 959 -6.22 -13.93 18.34
C ALA A 959 -7.17 -14.65 17.37
N TRP A 960 -8.38 -14.11 17.19
CA TRP A 960 -9.43 -14.63 16.33
C TRP A 960 -9.70 -13.74 15.12
N GLY A 961 -9.62 -12.43 15.29
CA GLY A 961 -10.05 -11.47 14.28
C GLY A 961 -9.95 -10.05 14.78
N ASN A 962 -10.74 -9.15 14.19
CA ASN A 962 -10.78 -7.73 14.53
C ASN A 962 -12.24 -7.29 14.68
N MET A 963 -12.49 -6.30 15.52
CA MET A 963 -13.76 -5.56 15.53
C MET A 963 -13.89 -4.79 14.21
N MET A 964 -15.13 -4.67 13.72
CA MET A 964 -15.49 -3.81 12.60
C MET A 964 -16.77 -3.06 12.94
N VAL A 965 -16.87 -1.81 12.49
CA VAL A 965 -18.12 -1.03 12.54
C VAL A 965 -18.79 -1.15 11.18
N HIS A 966 -20.05 -1.61 11.14
CA HIS A 966 -20.86 -1.60 9.93
C HIS A 966 -22.23 -1.01 10.23
N LYS A 967 -22.60 0.08 9.54
CA LYS A 967 -23.85 0.84 9.77
C LYS A 967 -24.09 1.19 11.25
N GLY A 968 -23.02 1.59 11.95
CA GLY A 968 -23.06 1.96 13.36
C GLY A 968 -23.09 0.79 14.35
N VAL A 969 -23.03 -0.46 13.88
CA VAL A 969 -23.01 -1.64 14.75
C VAL A 969 -21.60 -2.22 14.84
N ASP A 970 -21.14 -2.44 16.07
CA ASP A 970 -19.88 -3.12 16.36
C ASP A 970 -20.02 -4.63 16.18
N LEU A 971 -19.36 -5.18 15.16
CA LEU A 971 -19.44 -6.59 14.81
C LEU A 971 -18.07 -7.28 14.88
N PRO A 972 -17.98 -8.48 15.47
CA PRO A 972 -16.75 -9.24 15.54
C PRO A 972 -16.46 -9.96 14.21
N CYS A 973 -15.50 -9.45 13.43
CA CYS A 973 -15.08 -10.06 12.17
C CYS A 973 -14.04 -11.16 12.38
N LEU A 974 -14.36 -12.39 11.98
CA LEU A 974 -13.58 -13.60 12.30
C LEU A 974 -12.66 -14.02 11.15
N LYS A 975 -11.41 -14.36 11.48
CA LYS A 975 -10.45 -14.95 10.53
C LYS A 975 -10.44 -16.47 10.69
N ILE A 976 -10.97 -17.19 9.70
CA ILE A 976 -11.10 -18.66 9.69
C ILE A 976 -9.80 -19.41 10.06
N ARG A 977 -8.63 -18.87 9.71
CA ARG A 977 -7.30 -19.45 10.00
C ARG A 977 -7.02 -19.67 11.50
N ASN A 978 -7.78 -18.99 12.37
CA ASN A 978 -7.64 -19.05 13.82
C ASN A 978 -8.61 -20.05 14.47
N PHE A 979 -9.38 -20.79 13.66
CA PHE A 979 -10.38 -21.76 14.12
C PHE A 979 -10.13 -23.14 13.51
N VAL A 980 -10.50 -24.15 14.27
CA VAL A 980 -10.62 -25.53 13.80
C VAL A 980 -12.10 -25.75 13.50
N VAL A 981 -12.40 -26.11 12.25
CA VAL A 981 -13.77 -26.38 11.81
C VAL A 981 -14.07 -27.85 12.04
N ALA A 982 -15.01 -28.11 12.93
CA ALA A 982 -15.54 -29.43 13.20
C ALA A 982 -16.82 -29.63 12.38
N PHE A 983 -16.89 -30.74 11.64
CA PHE A 983 -18.06 -31.09 10.86
C PHE A 983 -18.94 -32.06 11.65
N LYS A 984 -20.27 -31.87 11.63
CA LYS A 984 -21.22 -32.75 12.30
C LYS A 984 -21.36 -34.12 11.62
N ASP A 985 -20.91 -34.28 10.38
CA ASP A 985 -20.91 -35.57 9.70
C ASP A 985 -19.71 -36.44 10.17
N LYS A 986 -19.99 -37.58 10.83
CA LYS A 986 -18.98 -38.51 11.37
C LYS A 986 -17.94 -39.03 10.35
N LYS A 987 -18.11 -38.75 9.05
CA LYS A 987 -17.19 -39.12 7.98
C LYS A 987 -16.13 -38.04 7.69
N THR A 988 -16.33 -36.79 8.11
CA THR A 988 -15.41 -35.69 7.79
C THR A 988 -14.61 -35.30 9.02
N SER A 989 -13.29 -35.38 8.91
CA SER A 989 -12.38 -34.97 10.00
C SER A 989 -12.35 -33.45 10.19
N ASN A 990 -11.96 -33.03 11.40
CA ASN A 990 -11.69 -31.64 11.73
C ASN A 990 -10.65 -31.05 10.76
N LYS A 991 -10.93 -29.85 10.22
CA LYS A 991 -10.06 -29.18 9.26
C LYS A 991 -9.80 -27.73 9.66
N ILE A 992 -8.66 -27.23 9.20
CA ILE A 992 -8.27 -25.83 9.30
C ILE A 992 -8.19 -25.30 7.88
N PHE A 993 -8.84 -24.17 7.65
CA PHE A 993 -8.88 -23.50 6.35
C PHE A 993 -8.08 -22.20 6.42
N LYS A 994 -7.42 -21.83 5.32
CA LYS A 994 -6.70 -20.54 5.28
C LYS A 994 -7.64 -19.39 4.93
N LYS A 995 -8.64 -19.66 4.09
CA LYS A 995 -9.61 -18.68 3.57
C LYS A 995 -11.03 -19.23 3.69
N TRP A 996 -12.00 -18.35 3.89
CA TRP A 996 -13.42 -18.74 4.01
C TRP A 996 -13.94 -19.45 2.76
N GLY A 997 -13.54 -19.01 1.56
CA GLY A 997 -13.96 -19.65 0.30
C GLY A 997 -13.45 -21.09 0.05
N GLU A 998 -12.51 -21.58 0.87
CA GLU A 998 -12.09 -23.00 0.84
C GLU A 998 -13.08 -23.91 1.58
N LEU A 999 -13.91 -23.33 2.47
CA LEU A 999 -14.94 -24.07 3.19
C LEU A 999 -16.11 -24.34 2.23
N PRO A 1000 -16.55 -25.61 2.08
CA PRO A 1000 -17.65 -25.96 1.18
C PRO A 1000 -19.02 -25.69 1.84
N ILE A 1001 -19.19 -24.52 2.45
CA ILE A 1001 -20.41 -24.06 3.13
C ILE A 1001 -20.70 -22.64 2.63
N LYS A 1002 -21.95 -22.37 2.25
CA LYS A 1002 -22.42 -20.99 2.02
C LYS A 1002 -23.01 -20.45 3.30
N PHE A 1003 -22.76 -19.17 3.57
CA PHE A 1003 -23.31 -18.44 4.72
C PHE A 1003 -24.32 -17.40 4.24
N PRO A 1004 -25.33 -17.07 5.05
CA PRO A 1004 -26.30 -16.02 4.73
C PRO A 1004 -25.64 -14.63 4.68
N VAL A 1005 -26.24 -13.73 3.90
CA VAL A 1005 -25.89 -12.31 3.88
C VAL A 1005 -26.36 -11.66 5.18
N PHE A 1006 -25.59 -10.72 5.71
CA PHE A 1006 -25.94 -9.99 6.91
C PHE A 1006 -27.18 -9.13 6.69
N ASP A 1007 -28.22 -9.34 7.50
CA ASP A 1007 -29.44 -8.53 7.48
C ASP A 1007 -29.45 -7.56 8.66
N TYR A 1008 -29.43 -6.26 8.35
CA TYR A 1008 -29.48 -5.21 9.36
C TYR A 1008 -30.83 -5.16 10.09
N ALA A 1009 -31.93 -5.50 9.41
CA ALA A 1009 -33.28 -5.40 9.96
C ALA A 1009 -33.50 -6.42 11.10
N GLU A 1010 -32.87 -7.60 11.03
CA GLU A 1010 -32.96 -8.62 12.08
C GLU A 1010 -32.23 -8.22 13.38
N HIS A 1011 -31.31 -7.26 13.30
CA HIS A 1011 -30.48 -6.81 14.43
C HIS A 1011 -30.85 -5.41 14.93
N TYR A 1012 -31.69 -4.68 14.21
CA TYR A 1012 -32.34 -3.47 14.70
C TYR A 1012 -33.48 -3.87 15.65
N VAL A 1013 -33.16 -3.98 16.93
CA VAL A 1013 -34.19 -3.98 17.97
C VAL A 1013 -34.76 -2.56 17.99
N SER A 1014 -36.05 -2.37 17.68
CA SER A 1014 -36.71 -1.14 18.12
C SER A 1014 -36.60 -1.13 19.64
N SER A 1015 -35.73 -0.28 20.17
CA SER A 1015 -36.02 0.25 21.49
C SER A 1015 -37.28 1.08 21.29
N ASP A 1016 -38.42 0.59 21.74
CA ASP A 1016 -39.66 1.38 21.88
C ASP A 1016 -39.51 2.48 22.97
N GLU A 1017 -38.29 2.96 23.18
CA GLU A 1017 -37.91 4.08 24.03
C GLU A 1017 -36.79 4.82 23.27
N ASP A 1018 -37.18 5.68 22.33
CA ASP A 1018 -36.57 7.00 22.04
C ASP A 1018 -37.29 7.68 20.86
#